data_AF-A0A9J8B2C3-F1
#
_entry.id   AF-A0A9J8B2C3-F1
#
_cell.length_a   1.000
_cell.length_b   1.000
_cell.length_c   1.000
_cell.angle_alpha   90.00
_cell.angle_beta   90.00
_cell.angle_gamma   90.00
#
_symmetry.space_group_name_H-M   'P 1'
#
loop_
_entity.id
_entity.type
_entity.pdbx_description
1 polymer ?
#
loop_
_entity_poly.entity_id
_entity_poly.type
_entity_poly.pdbx_seq_one_letter_code
_entity_poly.pdbx_strand_id
1 'polypeptide(L)'
;MEESVIQQHLTHYKQATETAREELAVLQTKYNKLQSQLLESQSKVASQEETLKNLRDAVDRHKEKEARQESLISSLRERNYNTEQEMLSITSSKSFMDMRVQTLTKENEEIKGKIMELDIKSKQYFAECNKAKQEAAETKRRSDEFISAVANKVSVNVAGEADPLDYIISMLDTSFKERDRLKKCICALEESVKLYEVECKASRETVKRLATDVEREQSLSASRVNELNSSRQELDIISLKKLSLERENQSLKTSLQESELALASAQQSCRHYENLSQDLQNKLHSCQKEAQASHSHHEAFMKNVEALLEDESRPLQHTQSDLLKALTALCNREKSAQKSQLEMEGRLAEVKEQLSRHKEHQSSSERREQELLDRIKSLEDELLTAGVWKDGMNQDKQRYLRLVEQLSEKLKVDRVAADLGFDMRLEAILTRAEQLSRQEGTALLESKTQIYSLQRKLKEHKERSESKELHLELLRRKMVQLEEEKRSRSALAVEKDDATLACKKLQKRVDRLQAELSTLRFSNTELKAQLSHTNELKIKVMEQNQTIEEQSKNLGKLEKNKVKTEKKMTTIKSELKNQELRARDEIQQAQRLLDTQSSAIADLTHTEKQLLDFYTVVTQMLGVDCTGCVPNYEVLRRLEVLLQSRHCHCPAHLHQHHAPHIWEAPGSSINVTHSHEFQPQALPAPSSTTSDSPAAPGDNNNI
;
A
#
# COMPACT_ATOMS: atom_id res chain seq x y z
N MET A 1 26.46 -197.02 -47.76
CA MET A 1 25.89 -195.78 -48.30
C MET A 1 25.72 -194.81 -47.14
N GLU A 2 26.75 -194.03 -46.78
CA GLU A 2 26.68 -193.14 -45.61
C GLU A 2 27.29 -191.74 -45.84
N GLU A 3 28.40 -191.64 -46.59
CA GLU A 3 29.12 -190.35 -46.79
C GLU A 3 28.28 -189.25 -47.48
N SER A 4 27.28 -189.61 -48.30
CA SER A 4 26.52 -188.64 -49.11
C SER A 4 25.64 -187.67 -48.32
N VAL A 5 25.32 -187.94 -47.05
CA VAL A 5 24.38 -187.12 -46.26
C VAL A 5 25.09 -185.97 -45.53
N ILE A 6 26.31 -186.21 -45.06
CA ILE A 6 27.08 -185.23 -44.25
C ILE A 6 27.39 -183.96 -45.06
N GLN A 7 27.66 -184.11 -46.36
CA GLN A 7 28.12 -183.02 -47.22
C GLN A 7 27.01 -182.00 -47.55
N GLN A 8 25.72 -182.40 -47.53
CA GLN A 8 24.59 -181.48 -47.75
C GLN A 8 24.28 -180.60 -46.52
N HIS A 9 24.47 -181.11 -45.30
CA HIS A 9 24.27 -180.28 -44.12
C HIS A 9 25.35 -179.18 -44.00
N LEU A 10 26.60 -179.49 -44.39
CA LEU A 10 27.71 -178.55 -44.29
C LEU A 10 27.57 -177.33 -45.23
N THR A 11 26.94 -177.50 -46.41
CA THR A 11 26.67 -176.38 -47.33
C THR A 11 25.53 -175.50 -46.84
N HIS A 12 24.44 -176.09 -46.34
CA HIS A 12 23.30 -175.35 -45.79
C HIS A 12 23.71 -174.45 -44.60
N TYR A 13 24.53 -174.97 -43.67
CA TYR A 13 25.02 -174.16 -42.55
C TYR A 13 25.93 -173.01 -43.00
N LYS A 14 26.76 -173.18 -44.03
CA LYS A 14 27.57 -172.08 -44.58
C LYS A 14 26.71 -170.96 -45.13
N GLN A 15 25.75 -171.27 -46.00
CA GLN A 15 24.85 -170.27 -46.57
C GLN A 15 24.06 -169.51 -45.49
N ALA A 16 23.57 -170.21 -44.46
CA ALA A 16 22.90 -169.56 -43.33
C ALA A 16 23.83 -168.59 -42.58
N THR A 17 25.11 -168.93 -42.38
CA THR A 17 26.08 -168.01 -41.74
C THR A 17 26.56 -166.87 -42.64
N GLU A 18 26.50 -167.02 -43.96
CA GLU A 18 26.79 -165.95 -44.91
C GLU A 18 25.60 -164.98 -45.00
N THR A 19 24.38 -165.48 -45.13
CA THR A 19 23.15 -164.67 -45.09
C THR A 19 23.05 -163.88 -43.78
N ALA A 20 23.31 -164.52 -42.62
CA ALA A 20 23.32 -163.84 -41.33
C ALA A 20 24.44 -162.78 -41.21
N ARG A 21 25.58 -162.95 -41.92
CA ARG A 21 26.64 -161.92 -42.01
C ARG A 21 26.21 -160.75 -42.90
N GLU A 22 25.55 -161.02 -44.01
CA GLU A 22 25.01 -160.01 -44.92
C GLU A 22 23.90 -159.20 -44.23
N GLU A 23 22.97 -159.87 -43.54
CA GLU A 23 21.95 -159.22 -42.70
C GLU A 23 22.59 -158.37 -41.59
N LEU A 24 23.61 -158.88 -40.90
CA LEU A 24 24.36 -158.10 -39.90
C LEU A 24 25.02 -156.87 -40.53
N ALA A 25 25.64 -157.00 -41.70
CA ALA A 25 26.28 -155.88 -42.41
C ALA A 25 25.25 -154.85 -42.91
N VAL A 26 24.07 -155.30 -43.38
CA VAL A 26 22.95 -154.43 -43.75
C VAL A 26 22.37 -153.71 -42.52
N LEU A 27 22.22 -154.40 -41.40
CA LEU A 27 21.80 -153.80 -40.13
C LEU A 27 22.83 -152.81 -39.59
N GLN A 28 24.13 -153.11 -39.70
CA GLN A 28 25.21 -152.28 -39.19
C GLN A 28 25.46 -151.05 -40.09
N THR A 29 25.33 -151.18 -41.41
CA THR A 29 25.32 -150.01 -42.32
C THR A 29 24.06 -149.16 -42.14
N LYS A 30 22.89 -149.76 -41.89
CA LYS A 30 21.66 -149.04 -41.53
C LYS A 30 21.78 -148.33 -40.18
N TYR A 31 22.39 -148.97 -39.17
CA TYR A 31 22.70 -148.37 -37.88
C TYR A 31 23.66 -147.19 -38.03
N ASN A 32 24.79 -147.37 -38.73
CA ASN A 32 25.75 -146.29 -38.98
C ASN A 32 25.09 -145.12 -39.71
N LYS A 33 24.22 -145.39 -40.70
CA LYS A 33 23.44 -144.36 -41.41
C LYS A 33 22.48 -143.61 -40.47
N LEU A 34 21.74 -144.32 -39.62
CA LEU A 34 20.84 -143.73 -38.62
C LEU A 34 21.61 -142.93 -37.56
N GLN A 35 22.78 -143.40 -37.13
CA GLN A 35 23.66 -142.68 -36.21
C GLN A 35 24.24 -141.41 -36.85
N SER A 36 24.65 -141.45 -38.12
CA SER A 36 25.04 -140.26 -38.87
C SER A 36 23.89 -139.28 -39.01
N GLN A 37 22.68 -139.74 -39.33
CA GLN A 37 21.47 -138.89 -39.40
C GLN A 37 21.09 -138.30 -38.04
N LEU A 38 21.27 -139.04 -36.93
CA LEU A 38 21.05 -138.54 -35.58
C LEU A 38 22.07 -137.43 -35.24
N LEU A 39 23.36 -137.65 -35.50
CA LEU A 39 24.41 -136.64 -35.29
C LEU A 39 24.20 -135.41 -36.18
N GLU A 40 23.75 -135.59 -37.43
CA GLU A 40 23.37 -134.51 -38.34
C GLU A 40 22.12 -133.75 -37.85
N SER A 41 21.16 -134.43 -37.23
CA SER A 41 20.00 -133.78 -36.59
C SER A 41 20.40 -133.01 -35.33
N GLN A 42 21.33 -133.55 -34.52
CA GLN A 42 21.83 -132.91 -33.30
C GLN A 42 22.68 -131.66 -33.62
N SER A 43 23.51 -131.69 -34.67
CA SER A 43 24.25 -130.49 -35.10
C SER A 43 23.35 -129.43 -35.73
N LYS A 44 22.27 -129.83 -36.42
CA LYS A 44 21.21 -128.93 -36.88
C LYS A 44 20.44 -128.30 -35.71
N VAL A 45 20.10 -129.07 -34.68
CA VAL A 45 19.47 -128.52 -33.46
C VAL A 45 20.41 -127.57 -32.73
N ALA A 46 21.68 -127.94 -32.50
CA ALA A 46 22.65 -127.08 -31.82
C ALA A 46 22.89 -125.75 -32.56
N SER A 47 22.97 -125.76 -33.90
CA SER A 47 23.09 -124.53 -34.70
C SER A 47 21.78 -123.72 -34.76
N GLN A 48 20.61 -124.37 -34.66
CA GLN A 48 19.33 -123.67 -34.45
C GLN A 48 19.24 -123.04 -33.05
N GLU A 49 19.73 -123.69 -32.00
CA GLU A 49 19.80 -123.13 -30.65
C GLU A 49 20.77 -121.95 -30.57
N GLU A 50 21.94 -122.04 -31.23
CA GLU A 50 22.89 -120.93 -31.33
C GLU A 50 22.32 -119.74 -32.10
N THR A 51 21.64 -119.97 -33.24
CA THR A 51 20.98 -118.87 -33.98
C THR A 51 19.81 -118.28 -33.20
N LEU A 52 19.01 -119.08 -32.48
CA LEU A 52 17.97 -118.59 -31.57
C LEU A 52 18.54 -117.77 -30.41
N LYS A 53 19.69 -118.16 -29.84
CA LYS A 53 20.40 -117.37 -28.83
C LYS A 53 20.87 -116.03 -29.41
N ASN A 54 21.57 -116.07 -30.55
CA ASN A 54 22.05 -114.86 -31.22
C ASN A 54 20.91 -113.89 -31.60
N LEU A 55 19.73 -114.42 -31.95
CA LEU A 55 18.51 -113.63 -32.17
C LEU A 55 17.93 -113.04 -30.87
N ARG A 56 17.90 -113.78 -29.76
CA ARG A 56 17.50 -113.24 -28.44
C ARG A 56 18.42 -112.10 -28.01
N ASP A 57 19.73 -112.32 -28.06
CA ASP A 57 20.74 -111.31 -27.73
C ASP A 57 20.61 -110.08 -28.65
N ALA A 58 20.19 -110.25 -29.91
CA ALA A 58 19.91 -109.15 -30.83
C ALA A 58 18.61 -108.39 -30.49
N VAL A 59 17.55 -109.09 -30.08
CA VAL A 59 16.29 -108.51 -29.61
C VAL A 59 16.49 -107.72 -28.31
N ASP A 60 17.26 -108.23 -27.36
CA ASP A 60 17.50 -107.52 -26.10
C ASP A 60 18.43 -106.30 -26.30
N ARG A 61 19.41 -106.39 -27.23
CA ARG A 61 20.13 -105.21 -27.74
C ARG A 61 19.24 -104.22 -28.51
N HIS A 62 18.09 -104.63 -29.05
CA HIS A 62 17.11 -103.70 -29.63
C HIS A 62 16.37 -102.96 -28.52
N LYS A 63 15.75 -103.70 -27.59
CA LYS A 63 15.02 -103.13 -26.43
C LYS A 63 15.87 -102.15 -25.64
N GLU A 64 17.17 -102.43 -25.45
CA GLU A 64 18.06 -101.51 -24.75
C GLU A 64 18.28 -100.20 -25.54
N LYS A 65 18.46 -100.26 -26.86
CA LYS A 65 18.55 -99.07 -27.71
C LYS A 65 17.25 -98.28 -27.73
N GLU A 66 16.13 -98.98 -27.79
CA GLU A 66 14.77 -98.47 -27.80
C GLU A 66 14.48 -97.71 -26.50
N ALA A 67 14.70 -98.33 -25.33
CA ALA A 67 14.56 -97.67 -24.03
C ALA A 67 15.51 -96.46 -23.85
N ARG A 68 16.75 -96.53 -24.37
CA ARG A 68 17.67 -95.39 -24.40
C ARG A 68 17.15 -94.26 -25.31
N GLN A 69 16.54 -94.58 -26.45
CA GLN A 69 15.89 -93.62 -27.34
C GLN A 69 14.64 -92.99 -26.71
N GLU A 70 13.78 -93.78 -26.06
CA GLU A 70 12.60 -93.28 -25.34
C GLU A 70 12.98 -92.34 -24.18
N SER A 71 14.03 -92.69 -23.43
CA SER A 71 14.58 -91.83 -22.37
C SER A 71 15.11 -90.51 -22.94
N LEU A 72 15.88 -90.55 -24.04
CA LEU A 72 16.35 -89.36 -24.73
C LEU A 72 15.20 -88.50 -25.29
N ILE A 73 14.19 -89.12 -25.92
CA ILE A 73 12.99 -88.44 -26.42
C ILE A 73 12.22 -87.79 -25.27
N SER A 74 12.13 -88.44 -24.11
CA SER A 74 11.45 -87.90 -22.93
C SER A 74 12.18 -86.69 -22.36
N SER A 75 13.51 -86.77 -22.22
CA SER A 75 14.33 -85.64 -21.77
C SER A 75 14.33 -84.47 -22.78
N LEU A 76 14.29 -84.75 -24.08
CA LEU A 76 14.15 -83.70 -25.12
C LEU A 76 12.75 -83.06 -25.09
N ARG A 77 11.68 -83.82 -24.83
CA ARG A 77 10.32 -83.28 -24.64
C ARG A 77 10.22 -82.39 -23.40
N GLU A 78 10.77 -82.85 -22.27
CA GLU A 78 10.85 -82.06 -21.03
C GLU A 78 11.64 -80.76 -21.26
N ARG A 79 12.79 -80.84 -21.94
CA ARG A 79 13.60 -79.66 -22.29
C ARG A 79 12.83 -78.68 -23.18
N ASN A 80 12.17 -79.16 -24.23
CA ASN A 80 11.35 -78.33 -25.10
C ASN A 80 10.23 -77.63 -24.30
N TYR A 81 9.48 -78.38 -23.50
CA TYR A 81 8.41 -77.83 -22.64
C TYR A 81 8.95 -76.74 -21.70
N ASN A 82 10.09 -76.97 -21.04
CA ASN A 82 10.71 -75.97 -20.17
C ASN A 82 11.10 -74.71 -20.96
N THR A 83 11.69 -74.84 -22.16
CA THR A 83 11.99 -73.68 -23.02
C THR A 83 10.74 -72.97 -23.55
N GLU A 84 9.63 -73.69 -23.77
CA GLU A 84 8.34 -73.08 -24.14
C GLU A 84 7.77 -72.26 -22.97
N GLN A 85 7.83 -72.78 -21.73
CA GLN A 85 7.43 -72.02 -20.54
C GLN A 85 8.33 -70.80 -20.29
N GLU A 86 9.65 -70.92 -20.50
CA GLU A 86 10.57 -69.78 -20.46
C GLU A 86 10.22 -68.73 -21.51
N MET A 87 9.94 -69.12 -22.77
CA MET A 87 9.52 -68.19 -23.82
C MET A 87 8.16 -67.51 -23.52
N LEU A 88 7.19 -68.23 -22.93
CA LEU A 88 5.92 -67.65 -22.49
C LEU A 88 6.14 -66.63 -21.37
N SER A 89 6.98 -66.96 -20.39
CA SER A 89 7.37 -66.06 -19.29
C SER A 89 8.03 -64.79 -19.83
N ILE A 90 9.05 -64.93 -20.70
CA ILE A 90 9.75 -63.83 -21.38
C ILE A 90 8.77 -62.98 -22.19
N THR A 91 7.83 -63.59 -22.92
CA THR A 91 6.83 -62.87 -23.72
C THR A 91 5.87 -62.07 -22.84
N SER A 92 5.43 -62.62 -21.70
CA SER A 92 4.58 -61.91 -20.74
C SER A 92 5.31 -60.73 -20.07
N SER A 93 6.57 -60.94 -19.66
CA SER A 93 7.43 -59.90 -19.10
C SER A 93 7.72 -58.80 -20.12
N LYS A 94 7.93 -59.16 -21.40
CA LYS A 94 8.09 -58.20 -22.49
C LYS A 94 6.83 -57.35 -22.67
N SER A 95 5.66 -57.98 -22.75
CA SER A 95 4.37 -57.26 -22.87
C SER A 95 4.16 -56.25 -21.72
N PHE A 96 4.47 -56.63 -20.48
CA PHE A 96 4.44 -55.72 -19.34
C PHE A 96 5.46 -54.57 -19.45
N MET A 97 6.68 -54.85 -19.93
CA MET A 97 7.68 -53.82 -20.19
C MET A 97 7.26 -52.86 -21.30
N ASP A 98 6.71 -53.37 -22.41
CA ASP A 98 6.24 -52.58 -23.56
C ASP A 98 5.10 -51.63 -23.13
N MET A 99 4.13 -52.10 -22.34
CA MET A 99 3.09 -51.23 -21.75
C MET A 99 3.66 -50.14 -20.83
N ARG A 100 4.68 -50.48 -20.02
CA ARG A 100 5.32 -49.49 -19.12
C ARG A 100 6.15 -48.47 -19.90
N VAL A 101 6.80 -48.87 -20.98
CA VAL A 101 7.45 -47.95 -21.93
C VAL A 101 6.40 -47.03 -22.57
N GLN A 102 5.28 -47.57 -23.07
CA GLN A 102 4.20 -46.77 -23.67
C GLN A 102 3.61 -45.73 -22.68
N THR A 103 3.48 -46.11 -21.41
CA THR A 103 3.03 -45.20 -20.34
C THR A 103 4.05 -44.07 -20.13
N LEU A 104 5.32 -44.42 -19.96
CA LEU A 104 6.40 -43.44 -19.76
C LEU A 104 6.62 -42.53 -20.99
N THR A 105 6.41 -43.01 -22.22
CA THR A 105 6.46 -42.14 -23.42
C THR A 105 5.33 -41.11 -23.40
N LYS A 106 4.11 -41.51 -23.02
CA LYS A 106 2.97 -40.58 -22.91
C LYS A 106 3.20 -39.54 -21.81
N GLU A 107 3.71 -39.95 -20.64
CA GLU A 107 4.06 -39.02 -19.56
C GLU A 107 5.13 -38.00 -20.00
N ASN A 108 6.14 -38.43 -20.76
CA ASN A 108 7.14 -37.53 -21.35
C ASN A 108 6.55 -36.56 -22.37
N GLU A 109 5.59 -36.99 -23.20
CA GLU A 109 4.87 -36.10 -24.13
C GLU A 109 4.03 -35.05 -23.40
N GLU A 110 3.31 -35.44 -22.35
CA GLU A 110 2.55 -34.51 -21.50
C GLU A 110 3.47 -33.51 -20.77
N ILE A 111 4.62 -33.95 -20.27
CA ILE A 111 5.64 -33.08 -19.65
C ILE A 111 6.22 -32.11 -20.68
N LYS A 112 6.55 -32.59 -21.90
CA LYS A 112 7.04 -31.76 -23.01
C LYS A 112 6.03 -30.69 -23.42
N GLY A 113 4.74 -31.02 -23.47
CA GLY A 113 3.66 -30.06 -23.70
C GLY A 113 3.61 -28.96 -22.63
N LYS A 114 3.67 -29.35 -21.35
CA LYS A 114 3.70 -28.41 -20.21
C LYS A 114 4.93 -27.50 -20.24
N ILE A 115 6.10 -28.01 -20.64
CA ILE A 115 7.32 -27.21 -20.82
C ILE A 115 7.14 -26.16 -21.93
N MET A 116 6.56 -26.54 -23.08
CA MET A 116 6.30 -25.60 -24.18
C MET A 116 5.27 -24.53 -23.79
N GLU A 117 4.23 -24.88 -23.04
CA GLU A 117 3.25 -23.92 -22.52
C GLU A 117 3.87 -22.90 -21.55
N LEU A 118 4.76 -23.37 -20.65
CA LEU A 118 5.48 -22.51 -19.71
C LEU A 118 6.50 -21.60 -20.41
N ASP A 119 7.19 -22.07 -21.45
CA ASP A 119 8.07 -21.25 -22.29
C ASP A 119 7.30 -20.13 -23.02
N ILE A 120 6.13 -20.44 -23.58
CA ILE A 120 5.24 -19.44 -24.20
C ILE A 120 4.80 -18.39 -23.17
N LYS A 121 4.34 -18.81 -21.99
CA LYS A 121 3.94 -17.90 -20.89
C LYS A 121 5.11 -17.05 -20.39
N SER A 122 6.31 -17.63 -20.27
CA SER A 122 7.53 -16.90 -19.89
C SER A 122 7.89 -15.82 -20.92
N LYS A 123 7.73 -16.11 -22.22
CA LYS A 123 7.96 -15.14 -23.31
C LYS A 123 6.92 -14.03 -23.32
N GLN A 124 5.65 -14.33 -23.01
CA GLN A 124 4.59 -13.34 -22.85
C GLN A 124 4.89 -12.38 -21.70
N TYR A 125 5.14 -12.88 -20.48
CA TYR A 125 5.49 -12.03 -19.34
C TYR A 125 6.78 -11.20 -19.56
N PHE A 126 7.76 -11.73 -20.30
CA PHE A 126 8.96 -10.98 -20.66
C PHE A 126 8.64 -9.82 -21.63
N ALA A 127 7.78 -10.05 -22.63
CA ALA A 127 7.32 -9.00 -23.55
C ALA A 127 6.51 -7.92 -22.83
N GLU A 128 5.58 -8.31 -21.95
CA GLU A 128 4.79 -7.39 -21.11
C GLU A 128 5.69 -6.56 -20.19
N CYS A 129 6.65 -7.18 -19.51
CA CYS A 129 7.62 -6.52 -18.64
C CYS A 129 8.49 -5.50 -19.41
N ASN A 130 8.89 -5.83 -20.65
CA ASN A 130 9.66 -4.91 -21.49
C ASN A 130 8.80 -3.76 -22.04
N LYS A 131 7.54 -4.01 -22.40
CA LYS A 131 6.59 -2.96 -22.77
C LYS A 131 6.36 -1.99 -21.60
N ALA A 132 6.10 -2.50 -20.39
CA ALA A 132 5.92 -1.67 -19.20
C ALA A 132 7.17 -0.83 -18.87
N LYS A 133 8.38 -1.38 -19.05
CA LYS A 133 9.64 -0.61 -18.93
C LYS A 133 9.75 0.50 -19.97
N GLN A 134 9.35 0.26 -21.22
CA GLN A 134 9.33 1.28 -22.26
C GLN A 134 8.32 2.39 -21.92
N GLU A 135 7.09 2.04 -21.56
CA GLU A 135 6.05 3.00 -21.19
C GLU A 135 6.46 3.86 -19.98
N ALA A 136 7.14 3.25 -18.98
CA ALA A 136 7.72 3.97 -17.86
C ALA A 136 8.87 4.91 -18.28
N ALA A 137 9.77 4.46 -19.15
CA ALA A 137 10.89 5.27 -19.66
C ALA A 137 10.39 6.45 -20.52
N GLU A 138 9.39 6.25 -21.38
CA GLU A 138 8.76 7.32 -22.14
C GLU A 138 8.03 8.32 -21.23
N THR A 139 7.35 7.84 -20.19
CA THR A 139 6.63 8.70 -19.24
C THR A 139 7.61 9.51 -18.40
N LYS A 140 8.74 8.93 -17.99
CA LYS A 140 9.84 9.69 -17.40
C LYS A 140 10.36 10.75 -18.37
N ARG A 141 10.70 10.39 -19.62
CA ARG A 141 11.18 11.36 -20.63
C ARG A 141 10.21 12.53 -20.82
N ARG A 142 8.90 12.27 -20.94
CA ARG A 142 7.86 13.33 -21.01
C ARG A 142 7.85 14.23 -19.78
N SER A 143 8.14 13.67 -18.59
CA SER A 143 8.21 14.42 -17.32
C SER A 143 9.48 15.28 -17.26
N ASP A 144 10.65 14.72 -17.63
CA ASP A 144 11.92 15.44 -17.69
C ASP A 144 11.86 16.59 -18.73
N GLU A 145 11.17 16.37 -19.86
CA GLU A 145 10.88 17.39 -20.88
C GLU A 145 9.94 18.49 -20.37
N PHE A 146 8.87 18.13 -19.64
CA PHE A 146 7.97 19.10 -19.02
C PHE A 146 8.69 19.96 -17.96
N ILE A 147 9.46 19.33 -17.07
CA ILE A 147 10.32 20.00 -16.09
C ILE A 147 11.25 20.99 -16.79
N SER A 148 11.94 20.55 -17.86
CA SER A 148 12.85 21.39 -18.64
C SER A 148 12.13 22.56 -19.31
N ALA A 149 10.93 22.34 -19.85
CA ALA A 149 10.12 23.39 -20.47
C ALA A 149 9.66 24.45 -19.44
N VAL A 150 9.23 24.02 -18.24
CA VAL A 150 8.85 24.95 -17.16
C VAL A 150 10.08 25.69 -16.62
N ALA A 151 11.19 24.99 -16.34
CA ALA A 151 12.46 25.59 -15.92
C ALA A 151 12.90 26.73 -16.86
N ASN A 152 12.88 26.47 -18.18
CA ASN A 152 13.19 27.46 -19.21
C ASN A 152 12.20 28.63 -19.23
N LYS A 153 10.90 28.41 -18.96
CA LYS A 153 9.89 29.49 -18.88
C LYS A 153 10.05 30.37 -17.64
N VAL A 154 10.53 29.81 -16.52
CA VAL A 154 10.80 30.55 -15.28
C VAL A 154 12.24 31.12 -15.26
N SER A 155 13.08 30.75 -16.23
CA SER A 155 14.52 31.10 -16.29
C SER A 155 15.32 30.57 -15.08
N VAL A 156 14.94 29.40 -14.57
CA VAL A 156 15.54 28.75 -13.39
C VAL A 156 16.36 27.54 -13.85
N ASN A 157 17.62 27.47 -13.42
CA ASN A 157 18.44 26.28 -13.63
C ASN A 157 18.12 25.21 -12.57
N VAL A 158 17.65 24.04 -13.02
CA VAL A 158 17.38 22.85 -12.19
C VAL A 158 18.51 21.80 -12.23
N ALA A 159 19.59 22.03 -12.98
CA ALA A 159 20.65 21.05 -13.15
C ALA A 159 21.44 20.82 -11.84
N GLY A 160 21.19 19.66 -11.21
CA GLY A 160 21.79 19.25 -9.93
C GLY A 160 20.79 19.07 -8.79
N GLU A 161 19.54 19.54 -8.96
CA GLU A 161 18.52 19.46 -7.92
C GLU A 161 17.91 18.05 -7.82
N ALA A 162 17.66 17.62 -6.58
CA ALA A 162 17.12 16.28 -6.29
C ALA A 162 15.61 16.16 -6.60
N ASP A 163 14.86 17.25 -6.43
CA ASP A 163 13.52 17.43 -6.99
C ASP A 163 13.45 18.76 -7.75
N PRO A 164 13.58 18.73 -9.09
CA PRO A 164 13.46 19.91 -9.94
C PRO A 164 12.11 20.63 -9.86
N LEU A 165 11.03 19.93 -9.54
CA LEU A 165 9.68 20.46 -9.55
C LEU A 165 9.42 21.28 -8.28
N ASP A 166 9.74 20.73 -7.11
CA ASP A 166 9.68 21.46 -5.83
C ASP A 166 10.64 22.66 -5.82
N TYR A 167 11.82 22.54 -6.44
CA TYR A 167 12.74 23.68 -6.57
C TYR A 167 12.17 24.80 -7.47
N ILE A 168 11.58 24.47 -8.62
CA ILE A 168 10.87 25.45 -9.47
C ILE A 168 9.74 26.12 -8.69
N ILE A 169 8.95 25.35 -7.93
CA ILE A 169 7.86 25.88 -7.10
C ILE A 169 8.41 26.87 -6.07
N SER A 170 9.47 26.51 -5.33
CA SER A 170 10.12 27.39 -4.34
C SER A 170 10.68 28.69 -4.97
N MET A 171 11.28 28.59 -6.16
CA MET A 171 11.77 29.75 -6.92
C MET A 171 10.65 30.64 -7.47
N LEU A 172 9.51 30.07 -7.86
CA LEU A 172 8.30 30.83 -8.18
C LEU A 172 7.73 31.52 -6.94
N ASP A 173 7.66 30.81 -5.81
CA ASP A 173 7.04 31.29 -4.58
C ASP A 173 7.82 32.48 -3.97
N THR A 174 9.16 32.44 -4.05
CA THR A 174 10.04 33.57 -3.71
C THR A 174 9.90 34.74 -4.70
N SER A 175 9.80 34.45 -6.00
CA SER A 175 9.56 35.47 -7.04
C SER A 175 8.21 36.19 -6.87
N PHE A 176 7.15 35.47 -6.51
CA PHE A 176 5.83 36.06 -6.21
C PHE A 176 5.87 36.94 -4.95
N LYS A 177 6.56 36.49 -3.89
CA LYS A 177 6.74 37.28 -2.67
C LYS A 177 7.49 38.59 -2.93
N GLU A 178 8.48 38.58 -3.84
CA GLU A 178 9.20 39.80 -4.23
C GLU A 178 8.37 40.70 -5.16
N ARG A 179 7.66 40.13 -6.15
CA ARG A 179 6.67 40.87 -6.97
C ARG A 179 5.66 41.61 -6.09
N ASP A 180 5.17 40.99 -5.03
CA ASP A 180 4.15 41.56 -4.16
C ASP A 180 4.73 42.60 -3.17
N ARG A 181 6.04 42.54 -2.86
CA ARG A 181 6.76 43.65 -2.20
C ARG A 181 6.92 44.82 -3.16
N LEU A 182 7.43 44.60 -4.36
CA LEU A 182 7.62 45.63 -5.38
C LEU A 182 6.30 46.33 -5.71
N LYS A 183 5.18 45.60 -5.82
CA LYS A 183 3.84 46.18 -6.01
C LYS A 183 3.44 47.11 -4.86
N LYS A 184 3.72 46.74 -3.60
CA LYS A 184 3.45 47.62 -2.43
C LYS A 184 4.33 48.88 -2.46
N CYS A 185 5.61 48.74 -2.83
CA CYS A 185 6.52 49.87 -3.00
C CYS A 185 6.05 50.83 -4.11
N ILE A 186 5.54 50.30 -5.23
CA ILE A 186 4.95 51.10 -6.31
C ILE A 186 3.72 51.87 -5.81
N CYS A 187 2.77 51.22 -5.11
CA CYS A 187 1.60 51.93 -4.56
C CYS A 187 1.99 53.05 -3.57
N ALA A 188 2.96 52.80 -2.68
CA ALA A 188 3.46 53.82 -1.75
C ALA A 188 4.17 54.98 -2.47
N LEU A 189 4.91 54.69 -3.55
CA LEU A 189 5.51 55.73 -4.40
C LEU A 189 4.44 56.53 -5.13
N GLU A 190 3.43 55.89 -5.74
CA GLU A 190 2.31 56.59 -6.36
C GLU A 190 1.56 57.49 -5.37
N GLU A 191 1.35 57.05 -4.13
CA GLU A 191 0.75 57.86 -3.06
C GLU A 191 1.61 59.07 -2.71
N SER A 192 2.94 58.89 -2.57
CA SER A 192 3.87 59.99 -2.34
C SER A 192 3.90 61.02 -3.48
N VAL A 193 3.79 60.56 -4.73
CA VAL A 193 3.71 61.43 -5.92
C VAL A 193 2.39 62.20 -5.94
N LYS A 194 1.27 61.54 -5.62
CA LYS A 194 -0.05 62.19 -5.51
C LYS A 194 -0.06 63.27 -4.41
N LEU A 195 0.59 63.02 -3.28
CA LEU A 195 0.76 64.02 -2.21
C LEU A 195 1.64 65.20 -2.66
N TYR A 196 2.81 64.93 -3.24
CA TYR A 196 3.73 65.97 -3.72
C TYR A 196 3.11 66.80 -4.87
N GLU A 197 2.27 66.20 -5.71
CA GLU A 197 1.47 66.93 -6.70
C GLU A 197 0.51 67.93 -6.06
N VAL A 198 -0.16 67.56 -4.96
CA VAL A 198 -1.08 68.43 -4.21
C VAL A 198 -0.31 69.55 -3.51
N GLU A 199 0.82 69.24 -2.88
CA GLU A 199 1.74 70.23 -2.31
C GLU A 199 2.24 71.22 -3.37
N CYS A 200 2.67 70.73 -4.54
CA CYS A 200 3.06 71.56 -5.67
C CYS A 200 1.89 72.43 -6.20
N LYS A 201 0.64 71.95 -6.16
CA LYS A 201 -0.55 72.75 -6.52
C LYS A 201 -0.79 73.86 -5.50
N ALA A 202 -0.71 73.56 -4.20
CA ALA A 202 -0.86 74.53 -3.12
C ALA A 202 0.26 75.59 -3.10
N SER A 203 1.50 75.16 -3.35
CA SER A 203 2.67 76.04 -3.48
C SER A 203 2.51 77.02 -4.66
N ARG A 204 2.14 76.52 -5.86
CA ARG A 204 1.86 77.39 -7.03
C ARG A 204 0.75 78.41 -6.77
N GLU A 205 -0.34 78.03 -6.12
CA GLU A 205 -1.42 78.98 -5.79
C GLU A 205 -1.01 79.97 -4.67
N THR A 206 -0.01 79.63 -3.85
CA THR A 206 0.58 80.55 -2.87
C THR A 206 1.51 81.56 -3.53
N VAL A 207 2.39 81.10 -4.44
CA VAL A 207 3.24 81.98 -5.27
C VAL A 207 2.39 82.93 -6.12
N LYS A 208 1.30 82.44 -6.71
CA LYS A 208 0.36 83.25 -7.50
C LYS A 208 -0.36 84.33 -6.67
N ARG A 209 -0.77 84.02 -5.43
CA ARG A 209 -1.32 85.04 -4.50
C ARG A 209 -0.27 86.07 -4.12
N LEU A 210 0.94 85.64 -3.75
CA LEU A 210 2.04 86.56 -3.44
C LEU A 210 2.43 87.45 -4.64
N ALA A 211 2.34 86.95 -5.87
CA ALA A 211 2.53 87.77 -7.08
C ALA A 211 1.45 88.87 -7.18
N THR A 212 0.17 88.55 -7.01
CA THR A 212 -0.91 89.57 -7.03
C THR A 212 -0.90 90.49 -5.81
N ASP A 213 -0.30 90.09 -4.69
CA ASP A 213 0.00 90.97 -3.56
C ASP A 213 1.13 91.97 -3.90
N VAL A 214 2.20 91.50 -4.54
CA VAL A 214 3.32 92.35 -4.98
C VAL A 214 2.88 93.33 -6.08
N GLU A 215 2.11 92.90 -7.08
CA GLU A 215 1.54 93.77 -8.12
C GLU A 215 0.67 94.88 -7.52
N ARG A 216 -0.11 94.56 -6.47
CA ARG A 216 -0.95 95.51 -5.74
C ARG A 216 -0.11 96.51 -4.95
N GLU A 217 0.88 96.06 -4.18
CA GLU A 217 1.75 96.98 -3.44
C GLU A 217 2.64 97.82 -4.35
N GLN A 218 3.06 97.30 -5.52
CA GLN A 218 3.71 98.10 -6.55
C GLN A 218 2.77 99.18 -7.10
N SER A 219 1.50 98.84 -7.36
CA SER A 219 0.49 99.81 -7.81
C SER A 219 0.19 100.88 -6.75
N LEU A 220 0.06 100.48 -5.49
CA LEU A 220 -0.13 101.39 -4.36
C LEU A 220 1.11 102.27 -4.12
N SER A 221 2.31 101.71 -4.22
CA SER A 221 3.57 102.47 -4.15
C SER A 221 3.68 103.49 -5.28
N ALA A 222 3.32 103.12 -6.52
CA ALA A 222 3.27 104.05 -7.64
C ALA A 222 2.24 105.18 -7.42
N SER A 223 1.05 104.88 -6.88
CA SER A 223 0.07 105.92 -6.52
C SER A 223 0.60 106.88 -5.44
N ARG A 224 1.20 106.37 -4.37
CA ARG A 224 1.83 107.18 -3.30
C ARG A 224 2.98 108.05 -3.82
N VAL A 225 3.78 107.54 -4.76
CA VAL A 225 4.85 108.32 -5.42
C VAL A 225 4.26 109.45 -6.28
N ASN A 226 3.14 109.20 -6.98
CA ASN A 226 2.45 110.25 -7.74
C ASN A 226 1.81 111.30 -6.83
N GLU A 227 1.18 110.90 -5.73
CA GLU A 227 0.64 111.81 -4.69
C GLU A 227 1.74 112.67 -4.06
N LEU A 228 2.89 112.07 -3.74
CA LEU A 228 4.06 112.79 -3.22
C LEU A 228 4.63 113.77 -4.26
N ASN A 229 4.66 113.39 -5.54
CA ASN A 229 5.10 114.27 -6.62
C ASN A 229 4.12 115.44 -6.85
N SER A 230 2.80 115.24 -6.75
CA SER A 230 1.81 116.33 -6.76
C SER A 230 2.03 117.27 -5.58
N SER A 231 2.11 116.71 -4.36
CA SER A 231 2.36 117.45 -3.13
C SER A 231 3.65 118.29 -3.21
N ARG A 232 4.69 117.75 -3.86
CA ARG A 232 5.96 118.45 -4.11
C ARG A 232 5.80 119.60 -5.11
N GLN A 233 5.09 119.39 -6.22
CA GLN A 233 4.79 120.45 -7.19
C GLN A 233 3.96 121.58 -6.54
N GLU A 234 2.99 121.23 -5.69
CA GLU A 234 2.22 122.19 -4.90
C GLU A 234 3.10 122.97 -3.91
N LEU A 235 4.03 122.31 -3.21
CA LEU A 235 5.02 122.96 -2.34
C LEU A 235 5.98 123.88 -3.12
N ASP A 236 6.41 123.50 -4.32
CA ASP A 236 7.26 124.33 -5.18
C ASP A 236 6.48 125.58 -5.67
N ILE A 237 5.21 125.42 -6.06
CA ILE A 237 4.30 126.53 -6.42
C ILE A 237 4.07 127.48 -5.22
N ILE A 238 3.80 126.92 -4.04
CA ILE A 238 3.63 127.70 -2.79
C ILE A 238 4.92 128.44 -2.44
N SER A 239 6.08 127.81 -2.63
CA SER A 239 7.40 128.42 -2.37
C SER A 239 7.71 129.56 -3.35
N LEU A 240 7.38 129.41 -4.63
CA LEU A 240 7.48 130.49 -5.63
C LEU A 240 6.53 131.64 -5.29
N LYS A 241 5.30 131.36 -4.88
CA LYS A 241 4.33 132.37 -4.42
C LYS A 241 4.82 133.10 -3.16
N LYS A 242 5.36 132.37 -2.18
CA LYS A 242 6.00 132.92 -0.98
C LYS A 242 7.13 133.88 -1.36
N LEU A 243 8.09 133.44 -2.20
CA LEU A 243 9.20 134.28 -2.65
C LEU A 243 8.74 135.53 -3.42
N SER A 244 7.61 135.45 -4.14
CA SER A 244 7.01 136.63 -4.78
C SER A 244 6.45 137.62 -3.76
N LEU A 245 5.71 137.13 -2.76
CA LEU A 245 5.16 137.95 -1.67
C LEU A 245 6.26 138.53 -0.76
N GLU A 246 7.37 137.82 -0.56
CA GLU A 246 8.54 138.33 0.18
C GLU A 246 9.24 139.47 -0.57
N ARG A 247 9.36 139.40 -1.90
CA ARG A 247 9.85 140.51 -2.73
C ARG A 247 8.91 141.71 -2.70
N GLU A 248 7.60 141.47 -2.81
CA GLU A 248 6.57 142.52 -2.73
C GLU A 248 6.60 143.21 -1.35
N ASN A 249 6.64 142.43 -0.26
CA ASN A 249 6.72 142.95 1.10
C ASN A 249 7.99 143.77 1.34
N GLN A 250 9.14 143.30 0.83
CA GLN A 250 10.40 144.04 0.89
C GLN A 250 10.33 145.35 0.08
N SER A 251 9.67 145.36 -1.09
CA SER A 251 9.47 146.58 -1.90
C SER A 251 8.51 147.57 -1.25
N LEU A 252 7.45 147.09 -0.59
CA LEU A 252 6.54 147.91 0.21
C LEU A 252 7.28 148.49 1.43
N LYS A 253 8.18 147.72 2.03
CA LYS A 253 9.01 148.16 3.16
C LYS A 253 10.02 149.24 2.77
N THR A 254 10.69 149.13 1.62
CA THR A 254 11.57 150.21 1.13
C THR A 254 10.77 151.46 0.76
N SER A 255 9.61 151.31 0.10
CA SER A 255 8.73 152.45 -0.20
C SER A 255 8.16 153.13 1.06
N LEU A 256 7.88 152.35 2.11
CA LEU A 256 7.53 152.90 3.43
C LEU A 256 8.71 153.70 4.03
N GLN A 257 9.94 153.17 3.99
CA GLN A 257 11.12 153.88 4.50
C GLN A 257 11.41 155.17 3.70
N GLU A 258 11.23 155.16 2.38
CA GLU A 258 11.31 156.36 1.54
C GLU A 258 10.24 157.40 1.93
N SER A 259 9.01 156.94 2.20
CA SER A 259 7.90 157.79 2.68
C SER A 259 8.16 158.35 4.08
N GLU A 260 8.71 157.55 5.01
CA GLU A 260 9.11 157.97 6.36
C GLU A 260 10.25 159.02 6.30
N LEU A 261 11.24 158.85 5.42
CA LEU A 261 12.32 159.82 5.21
C LEU A 261 11.82 161.11 4.55
N ALA A 262 10.90 161.01 3.59
CA ALA A 262 10.24 162.17 2.99
C ALA A 262 9.38 162.93 4.02
N LEU A 263 8.63 162.20 4.87
CA LEU A 263 7.85 162.76 5.96
C LEU A 263 8.75 163.42 7.02
N ALA A 264 9.87 162.82 7.40
CA ALA A 264 10.83 163.41 8.32
C ALA A 264 11.46 164.70 7.74
N SER A 265 11.76 164.71 6.44
CA SER A 265 12.28 165.89 5.72
C SER A 265 11.22 167.02 5.63
N ALA A 266 9.96 166.66 5.40
CA ALA A 266 8.83 167.58 5.46
C ALA A 266 8.64 168.14 6.89
N GLN A 267 8.72 167.30 7.93
CA GLN A 267 8.65 167.75 9.33
C GLN A 267 9.80 168.69 9.72
N GLN A 268 11.03 168.43 9.26
CA GLN A 268 12.15 169.36 9.45
C GLN A 268 11.90 170.70 8.75
N SER A 269 11.33 170.67 7.54
CA SER A 269 10.93 171.87 6.79
C SER A 269 9.82 172.64 7.53
N CYS A 270 8.79 171.96 8.04
CA CYS A 270 7.75 172.56 8.87
C CYS A 270 8.35 173.23 10.11
N ARG A 271 9.22 172.54 10.86
CA ARG A 271 9.93 173.12 12.03
C ARG A 271 10.78 174.33 11.66
N HIS A 272 11.40 174.35 10.47
CA HIS A 272 12.12 175.54 10.00
C HIS A 272 11.16 176.72 9.77
N TYR A 273 10.00 176.50 9.14
CA TYR A 273 8.99 177.54 8.94
C TYR A 273 8.30 177.98 10.24
N GLU A 274 8.05 177.06 11.18
CA GLU A 274 7.57 177.36 12.54
C GLU A 274 8.56 178.26 13.29
N ASN A 275 9.85 177.89 13.31
CA ASN A 275 10.91 178.70 13.90
C ASN A 275 11.02 180.08 13.24
N LEU A 276 10.96 180.15 11.90
CA LEU A 276 10.99 181.42 11.16
C LEU A 276 9.77 182.30 11.45
N SER A 277 8.58 181.70 11.60
CA SER A 277 7.35 182.38 12.00
C SER A 277 7.46 182.92 13.43
N GLN A 278 7.98 182.13 14.36
CA GLN A 278 8.24 182.54 15.73
C GLN A 278 9.25 183.69 15.79
N ASP A 279 10.30 183.65 14.96
CA ASP A 279 11.31 184.71 14.85
C ASP A 279 10.72 186.02 14.28
N LEU A 280 9.78 185.92 13.34
CA LEU A 280 9.03 187.06 12.81
C LEU A 280 8.03 187.63 13.84
N GLN A 281 7.36 186.78 14.63
CA GLN A 281 6.54 187.23 15.76
C GLN A 281 7.39 187.92 16.83
N ASN A 282 8.56 187.39 17.15
CA ASN A 282 9.49 187.99 18.11
C ASN A 282 9.97 189.37 17.64
N LYS A 283 10.30 189.52 16.34
CA LYS A 283 10.67 190.81 15.72
C LYS A 283 9.50 191.80 15.72
N LEU A 284 8.29 191.36 15.38
CA LEU A 284 7.07 192.16 15.44
C LEU A 284 6.82 192.69 16.87
N HIS A 285 6.94 191.80 17.87
CA HIS A 285 6.72 192.14 19.28
C HIS A 285 7.80 193.08 19.84
N SER A 286 9.06 192.94 19.39
CA SER A 286 10.13 193.89 19.72
C SER A 286 9.83 195.28 19.16
N CYS A 287 9.50 195.37 17.87
CA CYS A 287 9.15 196.62 17.20
C CYS A 287 7.91 197.28 17.82
N GLN A 288 6.91 196.49 18.23
CA GLN A 288 5.74 196.97 18.96
C GLN A 288 6.11 197.57 20.34
N LYS A 289 7.07 196.99 21.05
CA LYS A 289 7.59 197.52 22.32
C LYS A 289 8.39 198.81 22.13
N GLU A 290 9.20 198.90 21.07
CA GLU A 290 9.93 200.13 20.71
C GLU A 290 8.96 201.28 20.36
N ALA A 291 7.91 200.99 19.60
CA ALA A 291 6.84 201.96 19.31
C ALA A 291 6.13 202.43 20.59
N GLN A 292 5.85 201.52 21.53
CA GLN A 292 5.19 201.86 22.80
C GLN A 292 6.10 202.71 23.72
N ALA A 293 7.40 202.42 23.75
CA ALA A 293 8.39 203.24 24.45
C ALA A 293 8.47 204.66 23.85
N SER A 294 8.52 204.77 22.52
CA SER A 294 8.51 206.06 21.80
C SER A 294 7.27 206.91 22.15
N HIS A 295 6.10 206.27 22.25
CA HIS A 295 4.86 206.94 22.66
C HIS A 295 4.95 207.51 24.10
N SER A 296 5.48 206.72 25.05
CA SER A 296 5.66 207.18 26.44
C SER A 296 6.66 208.35 26.58
N HIS A 297 7.68 208.42 25.71
CA HIS A 297 8.58 209.57 25.66
C HIS A 297 7.88 210.84 25.17
N HIS A 298 6.92 210.74 24.24
CA HIS A 298 6.15 211.89 23.75
C HIS A 298 5.16 212.42 24.81
N GLU A 299 4.55 211.53 25.60
CA GLU A 299 3.67 211.91 26.71
C GLU A 299 4.44 212.59 27.86
N ALA A 300 5.66 212.12 28.16
CA ALA A 300 6.56 212.75 29.12
C ALA A 300 7.13 214.09 28.62
N PHE A 301 7.28 214.28 27.31
CA PHE A 301 7.74 215.52 26.70
C PHE A 301 6.74 216.67 26.90
N MET A 302 5.45 216.44 26.61
CA MET A 302 4.41 217.47 26.70
C MET A 302 4.20 218.05 28.11
N LYS A 303 4.49 217.28 29.18
CA LYS A 303 4.39 217.77 30.58
C LYS A 303 5.57 218.63 31.05
N ASN A 304 6.67 218.70 30.31
CA ASN A 304 7.86 219.46 30.70
C ASN A 304 8.05 220.77 29.91
N VAL A 305 7.13 221.09 28.99
CA VAL A 305 7.16 222.31 28.15
C VAL A 305 6.47 223.51 28.81
N GLU A 306 5.77 223.33 29.92
CA GLU A 306 5.00 224.38 30.62
C GLU A 306 5.82 225.16 31.67
N ALA A 307 7.09 224.80 31.92
CA ALA A 307 7.86 225.27 33.08
C ALA A 307 8.87 226.40 32.83
N LEU A 308 9.75 226.27 31.82
CA LEU A 308 10.86 227.21 31.62
C LEU A 308 11.15 227.49 30.13
N LEU A 309 10.93 228.75 29.75
CA LEU A 309 11.61 229.44 28.66
C LEU A 309 12.92 230.07 29.21
N GLU A 310 13.79 230.58 28.31
CA GLU A 310 15.12 231.18 28.60
C GLU A 310 16.21 230.15 29.02
N ASP A 311 17.40 230.06 28.40
CA ASP A 311 17.91 230.72 27.17
C ASP A 311 19.01 229.86 26.48
N GLU A 312 19.52 230.30 25.32
CA GLU A 312 20.45 229.60 24.41
C GLU A 312 21.78 229.07 25.04
N SER A 313 22.42 228.00 24.55
CA SER A 313 23.29 228.00 23.34
C SER A 313 24.22 226.74 23.32
N ARG A 314 25.04 226.35 22.31
CA ARG A 314 25.13 226.43 20.82
C ARG A 314 26.12 225.30 20.33
N PRO A 315 26.22 224.92 19.03
CA PRO A 315 26.71 223.58 18.58
C PRO A 315 28.09 223.52 17.86
N LEU A 316 28.62 222.31 17.55
CA LEU A 316 29.37 222.02 16.29
C LEU A 316 29.49 220.50 15.94
N GLN A 317 29.92 220.19 14.71
CA GLN A 317 30.01 218.84 14.08
C GLN A 317 31.46 218.27 14.07
N HIS A 318 31.69 217.03 13.58
CA HIS A 318 32.38 216.78 12.28
C HIS A 318 32.53 215.28 11.85
N THR A 319 32.07 215.01 10.63
CA THR A 319 32.40 213.97 9.61
C THR A 319 33.21 212.68 9.89
N GLN A 320 32.56 211.57 9.52
CA GLN A 320 33.02 210.28 8.98
C GLN A 320 34.27 210.31 8.05
N SER A 321 35.32 209.51 8.36
CA SER A 321 36.37 209.12 7.36
C SER A 321 37.16 207.82 7.65
N ASP A 322 37.45 207.45 8.92
CA ASP A 322 38.43 206.38 9.23
C ASP A 322 37.87 204.98 9.57
N LEU A 323 36.56 204.74 9.46
CA LEU A 323 35.91 203.44 9.76
C LEU A 323 36.21 202.31 8.76
N LEU A 324 37.13 202.51 7.80
CA LEU A 324 37.33 201.63 6.63
C LEU A 324 38.68 200.88 6.57
N LYS A 325 39.47 200.86 7.66
CA LYS A 325 40.76 200.14 7.70
C LYS A 325 40.93 199.08 8.80
N ALA A 326 40.03 199.02 9.79
CA ALA A 326 40.11 198.02 10.87
C ALA A 326 39.46 196.66 10.53
N LEU A 327 38.47 196.63 9.64
CA LEU A 327 37.65 195.44 9.38
C LEU A 327 38.39 194.30 8.67
N THR A 328 39.48 194.60 7.97
CA THR A 328 40.20 193.68 7.07
C THR A 328 41.08 192.65 7.79
N ALA A 329 41.29 192.78 9.10
CA ALA A 329 42.19 191.92 9.87
C ALA A 329 41.57 190.57 10.32
N LEU A 330 40.24 190.51 10.52
CA LEU A 330 39.58 189.34 11.11
C LEU A 330 39.40 188.18 10.11
N CYS A 331 39.05 188.48 8.85
CA CYS A 331 38.70 187.49 7.82
C CYS A 331 39.82 186.49 7.45
N ASN A 332 41.06 186.72 7.88
CA ASN A 332 42.20 185.84 7.63
C ASN A 332 42.43 184.80 8.73
N ARG A 333 41.79 184.90 9.90
CA ARG A 333 41.96 183.98 11.02
C ARG A 333 41.01 182.76 10.98
N GLU A 334 39.91 182.87 10.25
CA GLU A 334 38.84 181.86 10.21
C GLU A 334 39.10 180.76 9.17
N LYS A 335 39.63 181.14 8.00
CA LYS A 335 39.95 180.22 6.88
C LYS A 335 41.08 179.22 7.18
N SER A 336 41.87 179.42 8.24
CA SER A 336 42.90 178.47 8.66
C SER A 336 42.34 177.37 9.56
N ALA A 337 41.44 177.71 10.50
CA ALA A 337 40.80 176.74 11.40
C ALA A 337 39.92 175.73 10.65
N GLN A 338 39.19 176.19 9.63
CA GLN A 338 38.28 175.33 8.85
C GLN A 338 39.03 174.26 8.02
N LYS A 339 40.30 174.49 7.66
CA LYS A 339 41.14 173.48 6.99
C LYS A 339 41.61 172.39 7.96
N SER A 340 42.09 172.76 9.14
CA SER A 340 42.60 171.78 10.12
C SER A 340 41.49 170.89 10.70
N GLN A 341 40.24 171.38 10.77
CA GLN A 341 39.11 170.54 11.18
C GLN A 341 38.81 169.44 10.15
N LEU A 342 38.76 169.76 8.85
CA LEU A 342 38.55 168.76 7.78
C LEU A 342 39.67 167.70 7.73
N GLU A 343 40.93 168.08 7.98
CA GLU A 343 42.03 167.10 8.10
C GLU A 343 41.85 166.16 9.30
N MET A 344 41.36 166.65 10.44
CA MET A 344 41.15 165.83 11.64
C MET A 344 39.90 164.96 11.55
N GLU A 345 38.83 165.43 10.91
CA GLU A 345 37.64 164.63 10.60
C GLU A 345 37.96 163.52 9.59
N GLY A 346 38.76 163.82 8.55
CA GLY A 346 39.30 162.82 7.62
C GLY A 346 40.10 161.73 8.33
N ARG A 347 41.04 162.10 9.21
CA ARG A 347 41.82 161.14 10.03
C ARG A 347 40.94 160.31 10.97
N LEU A 348 39.88 160.88 11.54
CA LEU A 348 38.93 160.13 12.38
C LEU A 348 38.06 159.15 11.59
N ALA A 349 37.70 159.48 10.34
CA ALA A 349 37.04 158.54 9.44
C ALA A 349 38.00 157.40 9.05
N GLU A 350 39.23 157.73 8.66
CA GLU A 350 40.27 156.77 8.27
C GLU A 350 40.62 155.79 9.41
N VAL A 351 40.79 156.27 10.65
CA VAL A 351 41.04 155.40 11.82
C VAL A 351 39.83 154.52 12.15
N LYS A 352 38.59 155.01 11.97
CA LYS A 352 37.39 154.17 12.13
C LYS A 352 37.31 153.06 11.07
N GLU A 353 37.65 153.37 9.82
CA GLU A 353 37.64 152.39 8.74
C GLU A 353 38.78 151.37 8.88
N GLN A 354 39.96 151.80 9.34
CA GLN A 354 41.05 150.89 9.73
C GLN A 354 40.60 149.94 10.86
N LEU A 355 39.85 150.45 11.86
CA LEU A 355 39.32 149.63 12.96
C LEU A 355 38.23 148.64 12.51
N SER A 356 37.34 149.01 11.58
CA SER A 356 36.35 148.07 11.03
C SER A 356 37.02 147.00 10.17
N ARG A 357 37.92 147.37 9.26
CA ARG A 357 38.74 146.44 8.47
C ARG A 357 39.52 145.48 9.38
N HIS A 358 40.12 145.97 10.48
CA HIS A 358 40.81 145.11 11.46
C HIS A 358 39.85 144.12 12.13
N LYS A 359 38.63 144.54 12.53
CA LYS A 359 37.63 143.64 13.13
C LYS A 359 37.09 142.60 12.14
N GLU A 360 36.97 142.95 10.85
CA GLU A 360 36.59 142.01 9.80
C GLU A 360 37.72 141.02 9.48
N HIS A 361 38.98 141.47 9.46
CA HIS A 361 40.15 140.60 9.36
C HIS A 361 40.27 139.66 10.56
N GLN A 362 40.04 140.14 11.79
CA GLN A 362 39.98 139.31 12.99
C GLN A 362 38.85 138.27 12.88
N SER A 363 37.61 138.72 12.62
CA SER A 363 36.44 137.82 12.52
C SER A 363 36.55 136.79 11.39
N SER A 364 37.28 137.11 10.31
CA SER A 364 37.57 136.16 9.23
C SER A 364 38.80 135.28 9.50
N SER A 365 39.68 135.68 10.41
CA SER A 365 40.72 134.79 10.95
C SER A 365 40.12 133.78 11.93
N GLU A 366 39.29 134.23 12.87
CA GLU A 366 38.60 133.38 13.86
C GLU A 366 37.68 132.33 13.19
N ARG A 367 36.97 132.69 12.11
CA ARG A 367 36.20 131.71 11.32
C ARG A 367 37.09 130.66 10.65
N ARG A 368 38.21 131.06 10.03
CA ARG A 368 39.16 130.11 9.43
C ARG A 368 39.81 129.21 10.47
N GLU A 369 40.08 129.73 11.66
CA GLU A 369 40.60 128.95 12.79
C GLU A 369 39.58 127.90 13.24
N GLN A 370 38.30 128.27 13.37
CA GLN A 370 37.22 127.33 13.68
C GLN A 370 37.03 126.29 12.56
N GLU A 371 37.03 126.70 11.27
CA GLU A 371 36.97 125.82 10.10
C GLU A 371 38.14 124.82 10.08
N LEU A 372 39.36 125.26 10.43
CA LEU A 372 40.53 124.41 10.56
C LEU A 372 40.42 123.45 11.76
N LEU A 373 39.95 123.90 12.92
CA LEU A 373 39.74 123.07 14.11
C LEU A 373 38.69 121.98 13.85
N ASP A 374 37.58 122.30 13.20
CA ASP A 374 36.55 121.33 12.88
C ASP A 374 36.99 120.39 11.74
N ARG A 375 37.81 120.87 10.78
CA ARG A 375 38.46 119.97 9.81
C ARG A 375 39.47 119.03 10.48
N ILE A 376 40.26 119.49 11.44
CA ILE A 376 41.19 118.65 12.22
C ILE A 376 40.41 117.54 12.94
N LYS A 377 39.33 117.87 13.68
CA LYS A 377 38.48 116.86 14.34
C LYS A 377 37.94 115.83 13.36
N SER A 378 37.43 116.27 12.20
CA SER A 378 36.93 115.32 11.19
C SER A 378 38.02 114.38 10.64
N LEU A 379 39.27 114.86 10.53
CA LEU A 379 40.42 114.04 10.15
C LEU A 379 40.88 113.11 11.28
N GLU A 380 40.73 113.51 12.54
CA GLU A 380 40.96 112.66 13.71
C GLU A 380 39.92 111.54 13.79
N ASP A 381 38.63 111.82 13.55
CA ASP A 381 37.56 110.82 13.48
C ASP A 381 37.71 109.88 12.26
N GLU A 382 38.06 110.41 11.08
CA GLU A 382 38.43 109.62 9.89
C GLU A 382 39.63 108.69 10.19
N LEU A 383 40.64 109.17 10.92
CA LEU A 383 41.82 108.36 11.30
C LEU A 383 41.49 107.30 12.36
N LEU A 384 40.69 107.63 13.38
CA LEU A 384 40.25 106.70 14.42
C LEU A 384 39.42 105.56 13.82
N THR A 385 38.45 105.89 12.97
CA THR A 385 37.63 104.89 12.28
C THR A 385 38.45 104.02 11.33
N ALA A 386 39.39 104.59 10.57
CA ALA A 386 40.34 103.82 9.75
C ALA A 386 41.24 102.88 10.60
N GLY A 387 41.62 103.31 11.81
CA GLY A 387 42.31 102.47 12.80
C GLY A 387 41.49 101.25 13.20
N VAL A 388 40.23 101.44 13.59
CA VAL A 388 39.31 100.36 13.96
C VAL A 388 39.11 99.36 12.81
N TRP A 389 38.94 99.84 11.58
CA TRP A 389 38.85 98.96 10.40
C TRP A 389 40.12 98.14 10.17
N LYS A 390 41.30 98.78 10.26
CA LYS A 390 42.60 98.11 10.14
C LYS A 390 42.79 97.03 11.20
N ASP A 391 42.40 97.30 12.44
CA ASP A 391 42.53 96.34 13.53
C ASP A 391 41.52 95.18 13.45
N GLY A 392 40.32 95.43 12.93
CA GLY A 392 39.38 94.36 12.53
C GLY A 392 39.99 93.43 11.49
N MET A 393 40.52 93.98 10.39
CA MET A 393 41.19 93.21 9.34
C MET A 393 42.43 92.45 9.86
N ASN A 394 43.19 93.03 10.79
CA ASN A 394 44.31 92.35 11.45
C ASN A 394 43.83 91.17 12.33
N GLN A 395 42.76 91.34 13.10
CA GLN A 395 42.17 90.27 13.91
C GLN A 395 41.67 89.11 13.04
N ASP A 396 41.00 89.40 11.93
CA ASP A 396 40.55 88.37 10.99
C ASP A 396 41.71 87.67 10.28
N LYS A 397 42.74 88.40 9.85
CA LYS A 397 43.99 87.80 9.35
C LYS A 397 44.62 86.85 10.38
N GLN A 398 44.65 87.22 11.65
CA GLN A 398 45.11 86.34 12.74
C GLN A 398 44.19 85.15 13.02
N ARG A 399 42.88 85.25 12.74
CA ARG A 399 41.95 84.10 12.81
C ARG A 399 42.25 83.13 11.65
N TYR A 400 42.36 83.62 10.42
CA TYR A 400 42.66 82.79 9.24
C TYR A 400 44.01 82.07 9.34
N LEU A 401 45.07 82.76 9.78
CA LEU A 401 46.39 82.12 9.96
C LEU A 401 46.33 80.95 10.96
N ARG A 402 45.70 81.15 12.13
CA ARG A 402 45.51 80.09 13.14
C ARG A 402 44.67 78.92 12.64
N LEU A 403 43.68 79.15 11.77
CA LEU A 403 42.91 78.09 11.14
C LEU A 403 43.77 77.26 10.16
N VAL A 404 44.63 77.91 9.36
CA VAL A 404 45.56 77.21 8.45
C VAL A 404 46.63 76.43 9.22
N GLU A 405 47.10 76.96 10.36
CA GLU A 405 48.00 76.24 11.28
C GLU A 405 47.31 74.99 11.88
N GLN A 406 46.07 75.13 12.40
CA GLN A 406 45.31 73.99 12.92
C GLN A 406 44.99 72.93 11.86
N LEU A 407 44.66 73.33 10.63
CA LEU A 407 44.44 72.42 9.51
C LEU A 407 45.73 71.70 9.10
N SER A 408 46.87 72.40 9.11
CA SER A 408 48.19 71.79 8.91
C SER A 408 48.44 70.69 9.95
N GLU A 409 48.13 70.95 11.23
CA GLU A 409 48.36 70.03 12.34
C GLU A 409 47.49 68.78 12.24
N LYS A 410 46.17 68.94 11.99
CA LYS A 410 45.25 67.79 11.92
C LYS A 410 45.48 66.92 10.69
N LEU A 411 45.95 67.50 9.58
CA LEU A 411 46.31 66.76 8.36
C LEU A 411 47.78 66.25 8.37
N LYS A 412 48.57 66.67 9.38
CA LYS A 412 49.99 66.38 9.60
C LYS A 412 50.91 66.89 8.48
N VAL A 413 50.62 68.09 7.99
CA VAL A 413 51.34 68.79 6.92
C VAL A 413 52.40 69.75 7.48
N ASP A 414 52.42 70.04 8.78
CA ASP A 414 53.24 71.09 9.43
C ASP A 414 54.70 71.12 8.98
N ARG A 415 55.34 69.95 8.89
CA ARG A 415 56.75 69.81 8.52
C ARG A 415 57.05 70.18 7.07
N VAL A 416 56.04 70.16 6.21
CA VAL A 416 56.10 70.60 4.80
C VAL A 416 55.59 72.04 4.69
N ALA A 417 54.57 72.41 5.47
CA ALA A 417 54.02 73.76 5.52
C ALA A 417 54.98 74.79 6.13
N ALA A 418 55.87 74.40 7.05
CA ALA A 418 56.72 75.30 7.84
C ALA A 418 57.48 76.34 6.99
N ASP A 419 58.10 75.90 5.88
CA ASP A 419 58.90 76.75 4.99
C ASP A 419 58.10 77.32 3.80
N LEU A 420 56.81 76.95 3.66
CA LEU A 420 55.95 77.38 2.56
C LEU A 420 55.20 78.69 2.87
N GLY A 421 55.04 79.52 1.83
CA GLY A 421 54.14 80.67 1.83
C GLY A 421 52.67 80.24 1.93
N PHE A 422 51.80 81.17 2.39
CA PHE A 422 50.40 80.90 2.75
C PHE A 422 49.61 80.11 1.70
N ASP A 423 49.69 80.51 0.43
CA ASP A 423 48.95 79.87 -0.68
C ASP A 423 49.44 78.43 -0.93
N MET A 424 50.74 78.18 -0.77
CA MET A 424 51.33 76.84 -0.90
C MET A 424 51.05 75.96 0.34
N ARG A 425 50.82 76.55 1.52
CA ARG A 425 50.29 75.81 2.68
C ARG A 425 48.86 75.33 2.43
N LEU A 426 48.01 76.19 1.85
CA LEU A 426 46.66 75.82 1.46
C LEU A 426 46.65 74.70 0.40
N GLU A 427 47.51 74.78 -0.62
CA GLU A 427 47.62 73.73 -1.64
C GLU A 427 48.15 72.40 -1.05
N ALA A 428 49.10 72.46 -0.12
CA ALA A 428 49.58 71.28 0.62
C ALA A 428 48.51 70.67 1.54
N ILE A 429 47.63 71.49 2.12
CA ILE A 429 46.44 71.06 2.88
C ILE A 429 45.43 70.36 1.97
N LEU A 430 45.11 70.95 0.81
CA LEU A 430 44.13 70.42 -0.14
C LEU A 430 44.59 69.08 -0.72
N THR A 431 45.81 69.03 -1.28
CA THR A 431 46.39 67.79 -1.84
C THR A 431 46.51 66.68 -0.79
N ARG A 432 46.80 67.01 0.47
CA ARG A 432 46.78 66.04 1.58
C ARG A 432 45.39 65.53 1.92
N ALA A 433 44.38 66.41 1.94
CA ALA A 433 42.98 66.02 2.17
C ALA A 433 42.45 65.10 1.05
N GLU A 434 42.76 65.41 -0.21
CA GLU A 434 42.44 64.52 -1.33
C GLU A 434 43.16 63.16 -1.22
N GLN A 435 44.44 63.15 -0.82
CA GLN A 435 45.20 61.92 -0.64
C GLN A 435 44.56 61.01 0.42
N LEU A 436 44.13 61.59 1.55
CA LEU A 436 43.44 60.85 2.62
C LEU A 436 42.09 60.30 2.13
N SER A 437 41.30 61.09 1.40
CA SER A 437 40.04 60.65 0.79
C SER A 437 40.25 59.49 -0.20
N ARG A 438 41.28 59.56 -1.04
CA ARG A 438 41.68 58.46 -1.95
C ARG A 438 42.08 57.20 -1.17
N GLN A 439 42.83 57.35 -0.08
CA GLN A 439 43.28 56.24 0.78
C GLN A 439 42.10 55.56 1.50
N GLU A 440 41.17 56.34 2.06
CA GLU A 440 39.93 55.83 2.66
C GLU A 440 39.07 55.10 1.63
N GLY A 441 38.92 55.67 0.42
CA GLY A 441 38.24 55.03 -0.71
C GLY A 441 38.84 53.66 -1.08
N THR A 442 40.18 53.54 -1.15
CA THR A 442 40.84 52.25 -1.38
C THR A 442 40.61 51.26 -0.24
N ALA A 443 40.74 51.67 1.02
CA ALA A 443 40.52 50.80 2.18
C ALA A 443 39.06 50.31 2.28
N LEU A 444 38.09 51.16 1.90
CA LEU A 444 36.68 50.79 1.84
C LEU A 444 36.40 49.80 0.69
N LEU A 445 37.06 49.92 -0.46
CA LEU A 445 36.98 48.95 -1.56
C LEU A 445 37.62 47.59 -1.18
N GLU A 446 38.76 47.61 -0.49
CA GLU A 446 39.39 46.40 0.06
C GLU A 446 38.50 45.73 1.10
N SER A 447 37.95 46.48 2.06
CA SER A 447 36.99 45.95 3.05
C SER A 447 35.75 45.36 2.36
N LYS A 448 35.18 46.06 1.37
CA LYS A 448 34.02 45.60 0.59
C LYS A 448 34.30 44.32 -0.20
N THR A 449 35.48 44.19 -0.81
CA THR A 449 35.88 42.95 -1.52
C THR A 449 36.19 41.80 -0.58
N GLN A 450 36.80 42.06 0.58
CA GLN A 450 36.96 41.07 1.66
C GLN A 450 35.59 40.57 2.16
N ILE A 451 34.64 41.48 2.43
CA ILE A 451 33.26 41.14 2.82
C ILE A 451 32.59 40.25 1.77
N TYR A 452 32.64 40.60 0.49
CA TYR A 452 32.10 39.73 -0.58
C TYR A 452 32.79 38.36 -0.64
N SER A 453 34.10 38.28 -0.38
CA SER A 453 34.83 37.00 -0.33
C SER A 453 34.38 36.12 0.84
N LEU A 454 34.10 36.72 2.00
CA LEU A 454 33.60 36.04 3.19
C LEU A 454 32.13 35.63 3.04
N GLN A 455 31.29 36.48 2.44
CA GLN A 455 29.91 36.15 2.09
C GLN A 455 29.83 34.99 1.10
N ARG A 456 30.73 34.94 0.10
CA ARG A 456 30.83 33.79 -0.82
C ARG A 456 31.20 32.51 -0.08
N LYS A 457 32.28 32.54 0.72
CA LYS A 457 32.70 31.39 1.55
C LYS A 457 31.58 30.93 2.48
N LEU A 458 30.86 31.86 3.11
CA LEU A 458 29.72 31.56 3.99
C LEU A 458 28.58 30.87 3.22
N LYS A 459 28.26 31.33 2.01
CA LYS A 459 27.26 30.70 1.13
C LYS A 459 27.69 29.27 0.77
N GLU A 460 28.92 29.08 0.31
CA GLU A 460 29.43 27.73 -0.01
C GLU A 460 29.47 26.80 1.22
N HIS A 461 29.83 27.31 2.40
CA HIS A 461 29.83 26.52 3.64
C HIS A 461 28.42 26.14 4.08
N LYS A 462 27.44 27.05 3.87
CA LYS A 462 26.02 26.77 4.11
C LYS A 462 25.50 25.69 3.15
N GLU A 463 25.73 25.82 1.85
CA GLU A 463 25.36 24.83 0.83
C GLU A 463 25.98 23.45 1.11
N ARG A 464 27.27 23.41 1.49
CA ARG A 464 27.96 22.19 1.94
C ARG A 464 27.42 21.61 3.25
N SER A 465 26.73 22.40 4.07
CA SER A 465 26.06 21.93 5.29
C SER A 465 24.69 21.35 4.96
N GLU A 466 23.88 22.08 4.17
CA GLU A 466 22.54 21.66 3.73
C GLU A 466 22.61 20.35 2.91
N SER A 467 23.63 20.22 2.04
CA SER A 467 23.91 18.96 1.32
C SER A 467 24.23 17.78 2.26
N LYS A 468 24.98 18.00 3.35
CA LYS A 468 25.27 16.97 4.36
C LYS A 468 24.04 16.64 5.20
N GLU A 469 23.21 17.63 5.51
CA GLU A 469 21.97 17.45 6.25
C GLU A 469 20.96 16.61 5.46
N LEU A 470 20.80 16.90 4.16
CA LEU A 470 20.04 16.04 3.23
C LEU A 470 20.58 14.61 3.17
N HIS A 471 21.90 14.41 3.15
CA HIS A 471 22.49 13.08 3.18
C HIS A 471 22.23 12.33 4.50
N LEU A 472 22.35 13.01 5.64
CA LEU A 472 21.99 12.45 6.95
C LEU A 472 20.50 12.10 7.02
N GLU A 473 19.63 12.91 6.42
CA GLU A 473 18.19 12.68 6.40
C GLU A 473 17.81 11.49 5.50
N LEU A 474 18.50 11.32 4.36
CA LEU A 474 18.39 10.10 3.53
C LEU A 474 18.86 8.84 4.29
N LEU A 475 19.97 8.93 5.04
CA LEU A 475 20.45 7.83 5.87
C LEU A 475 19.48 7.48 7.01
N ARG A 476 18.89 8.49 7.69
CA ARG A 476 17.83 8.29 8.70
C ARG A 476 16.62 7.57 8.10
N ARG A 477 16.11 8.04 6.96
CA ARG A 477 14.99 7.38 6.25
C ARG A 477 15.34 5.93 5.88
N LYS A 478 16.55 5.66 5.38
CA LYS A 478 16.93 4.28 5.04
C LYS A 478 17.14 3.38 6.26
N MET A 479 17.59 3.94 7.39
CA MET A 479 17.65 3.23 8.67
C MET A 479 16.24 2.81 9.12
N VAL A 480 15.26 3.74 9.14
CA VAL A 480 13.86 3.44 9.49
C VAL A 480 13.28 2.35 8.59
N GLN A 481 13.44 2.46 7.26
CA GLN A 481 13.02 1.42 6.31
C GLN A 481 13.65 0.05 6.62
N LEU A 482 14.95 -0.01 6.92
CA LEU A 482 15.63 -1.27 7.25
C LEU A 482 15.15 -1.86 8.58
N GLU A 483 14.76 -1.03 9.55
CA GLU A 483 14.12 -1.51 10.77
C GLU A 483 12.69 -2.01 10.53
N GLU A 484 11.92 -1.37 9.65
CA GLU A 484 10.58 -1.82 9.24
C GLU A 484 10.63 -3.13 8.43
N GLU A 485 11.58 -3.25 7.50
CA GLU A 485 11.92 -4.51 6.83
C GLU A 485 12.32 -5.60 7.85
N LYS A 486 13.07 -5.25 8.91
CA LYS A 486 13.43 -6.19 9.97
C LYS A 486 12.22 -6.61 10.80
N ARG A 487 11.38 -5.66 11.23
CA ARG A 487 10.14 -5.90 12.00
C ARG A 487 9.17 -6.80 11.23
N SER A 488 8.93 -6.51 9.94
CA SER A 488 8.05 -7.32 9.08
C SER A 488 8.60 -8.72 8.82
N ARG A 489 9.90 -8.88 8.55
CA ARG A 489 10.55 -10.20 8.43
C ARG A 489 10.45 -11.00 9.74
N SER A 490 10.55 -10.36 10.91
CA SER A 490 10.36 -11.01 12.21
C SER A 490 8.91 -11.45 12.43
N ALA A 491 7.92 -10.62 12.06
CA ALA A 491 6.50 -11.00 12.13
C ALA A 491 6.17 -12.19 11.22
N LEU A 492 6.64 -12.18 9.98
CA LEU A 492 6.48 -13.29 9.02
C LEU A 492 7.17 -14.58 9.47
N ALA A 493 8.24 -14.50 10.27
CA ALA A 493 8.87 -15.68 10.87
C ALA A 493 7.96 -16.30 11.96
N VAL A 494 7.39 -15.48 12.85
CA VAL A 494 6.44 -15.93 13.88
C VAL A 494 5.18 -16.54 13.25
N GLU A 495 4.60 -15.87 12.24
CA GLU A 495 3.43 -16.39 11.51
C GLU A 495 3.73 -17.75 10.85
N LYS A 496 4.93 -17.91 10.29
CA LYS A 496 5.38 -19.21 9.76
C LYS A 496 5.54 -20.27 10.85
N ASP A 497 6.12 -19.95 11.99
CA ASP A 497 6.28 -20.90 13.09
C ASP A 497 4.90 -21.35 13.61
N ASP A 498 3.97 -20.42 13.82
CA ASP A 498 2.57 -20.71 14.18
C ASP A 498 1.85 -21.56 13.11
N ALA A 499 2.06 -21.27 11.83
CA ALA A 499 1.53 -22.09 10.74
C ALA A 499 2.14 -23.52 10.76
N THR A 500 3.45 -23.69 11.01
CA THR A 500 4.00 -25.05 11.17
C THR A 500 3.48 -25.74 12.42
N LEU A 501 3.22 -25.02 13.51
CA LEU A 501 2.60 -25.57 14.71
C LEU A 501 1.15 -25.99 14.47
N ALA A 502 0.38 -25.24 13.68
CA ALA A 502 -0.95 -25.62 13.22
C ALA A 502 -0.91 -26.89 12.36
N CYS A 503 -0.02 -26.96 11.36
CA CYS A 503 0.18 -28.16 10.55
C CYS A 503 0.61 -29.37 11.39
N LYS A 504 1.52 -29.20 12.37
CA LYS A 504 1.94 -30.27 13.31
C LYS A 504 0.78 -30.73 14.21
N LYS A 505 -0.14 -29.85 14.60
CA LYS A 505 -1.37 -30.19 15.35
C LYS A 505 -2.37 -30.96 14.46
N LEU A 506 -2.55 -30.54 13.21
CA LEU A 506 -3.42 -31.21 12.24
C LEU A 506 -2.88 -32.61 11.87
N GLN A 507 -1.58 -32.75 11.59
CA GLN A 507 -0.95 -34.04 11.31
C GLN A 507 -1.19 -35.02 12.47
N LYS A 508 -0.92 -34.61 13.72
CA LYS A 508 -1.22 -35.43 14.91
C LYS A 508 -2.69 -35.82 15.07
N ARG A 509 -3.64 -35.13 14.43
CA ARG A 509 -5.05 -35.51 14.38
C ARG A 509 -5.35 -36.47 13.22
N VAL A 510 -4.70 -36.29 12.07
CA VAL A 510 -4.72 -37.27 10.96
C VAL A 510 -4.14 -38.61 11.43
N ASP A 511 -2.98 -38.61 12.08
CA ASP A 511 -2.31 -39.81 12.60
C ASP A 511 -3.23 -40.62 13.55
N ARG A 512 -3.95 -39.91 14.44
CA ARG A 512 -4.94 -40.50 15.36
C ARG A 512 -6.14 -41.09 14.63
N LEU A 513 -6.77 -40.31 13.75
CA LEU A 513 -7.91 -40.77 12.95
C LEU A 513 -7.51 -41.96 12.05
N GLN A 514 -6.28 -42.01 11.55
CA GLN A 514 -5.76 -43.10 10.74
C GLN A 514 -5.50 -44.37 11.56
N ALA A 515 -5.11 -44.23 12.85
CA ALA A 515 -5.04 -45.34 13.79
C ALA A 515 -6.44 -45.85 14.23
N GLU A 516 -7.38 -44.94 14.50
CA GLU A 516 -8.79 -45.30 14.74
C GLU A 516 -9.36 -46.07 13.54
N LEU A 517 -9.16 -45.58 12.32
CA LEU A 517 -9.59 -46.22 11.08
C LEU A 517 -8.91 -47.58 10.85
N SER A 518 -7.64 -47.76 11.25
CA SER A 518 -6.98 -49.08 11.15
C SER A 518 -7.53 -50.09 12.16
N THR A 519 -7.84 -49.67 13.40
CA THR A 519 -8.51 -50.56 14.39
C THR A 519 -9.93 -50.94 13.95
N LEU A 520 -10.70 -50.00 13.39
CA LEU A 520 -12.03 -50.28 12.82
C LEU A 520 -11.96 -51.19 11.59
N ARG A 521 -10.91 -51.08 10.76
CA ARG A 521 -10.67 -52.05 9.66
C ARG A 521 -10.37 -53.44 10.20
N PHE A 522 -9.55 -53.55 11.24
CA PHE A 522 -9.24 -54.83 11.90
C PHE A 522 -10.50 -55.49 12.46
N SER A 523 -11.32 -54.75 13.23
CA SER A 523 -12.59 -55.29 13.75
C SER A 523 -13.57 -55.65 12.63
N ASN A 524 -13.58 -54.92 11.50
CA ASN A 524 -14.40 -55.28 10.35
C ASN A 524 -13.93 -56.58 9.66
N THR A 525 -12.61 -56.82 9.57
CA THR A 525 -12.07 -58.10 9.08
C THR A 525 -12.33 -59.25 10.05
N GLU A 526 -12.26 -59.00 11.36
CA GLU A 526 -12.59 -59.99 12.39
C GLU A 526 -14.08 -60.37 12.36
N LEU A 527 -14.98 -59.39 12.31
CA LEU A 527 -16.43 -59.63 12.17
C LEU A 527 -16.77 -60.37 10.86
N LYS A 528 -16.03 -60.13 9.77
CA LYS A 528 -16.17 -60.90 8.53
C LYS A 528 -15.72 -62.35 8.68
N ALA A 529 -14.63 -62.62 9.41
CA ALA A 529 -14.18 -63.98 9.72
C ALA A 529 -15.14 -64.72 10.67
N GLN A 530 -15.70 -64.02 11.67
CA GLN A 530 -16.75 -64.55 12.54
C GLN A 530 -18.03 -64.85 11.73
N LEU A 531 -18.38 -64.01 10.75
CA LEU A 531 -19.53 -64.23 9.85
C LEU A 531 -19.30 -65.43 8.90
N SER A 532 -18.11 -65.59 8.32
CA SER A 532 -17.80 -66.76 7.49
C SER A 532 -17.82 -68.05 8.31
N HIS A 533 -17.25 -68.04 9.52
CA HIS A 533 -17.31 -69.19 10.42
C HIS A 533 -18.76 -69.50 10.87
N THR A 534 -19.59 -68.48 11.11
CA THR A 534 -21.02 -68.66 11.38
C THR A 534 -21.75 -69.29 10.19
N ASN A 535 -21.39 -68.93 8.96
CA ASN A 535 -21.92 -69.56 7.75
C ASN A 535 -21.44 -71.02 7.59
N GLU A 536 -20.18 -71.34 7.88
CA GLU A 536 -19.68 -72.72 7.92
C GLU A 536 -20.43 -73.57 8.96
N LEU A 537 -20.65 -73.04 10.16
CA LEU A 537 -21.44 -73.70 11.20
C LEU A 537 -22.89 -73.90 10.75
N LYS A 538 -23.51 -72.90 10.09
CA LYS A 538 -24.85 -73.01 9.52
C LYS A 538 -24.93 -74.09 8.43
N ILE A 539 -23.93 -74.19 7.56
CA ILE A 539 -23.82 -75.26 6.55
C ILE A 539 -23.75 -76.62 7.24
N LYS A 540 -22.86 -76.80 8.23
CA LYS A 540 -22.73 -78.04 9.00
C LYS A 540 -24.02 -78.43 9.73
N VAL A 541 -24.77 -77.45 10.26
CA VAL A 541 -26.10 -77.68 10.87
C VAL A 541 -27.14 -78.07 9.81
N MET A 542 -27.09 -77.50 8.60
CA MET A 542 -27.96 -77.93 7.49
C MET A 542 -27.61 -79.36 7.01
N GLU A 543 -26.33 -79.70 6.87
CA GLU A 543 -25.86 -81.06 6.57
C GLU A 543 -26.32 -82.07 7.64
N GLN A 544 -26.13 -81.73 8.93
CA GLN A 544 -26.62 -82.55 10.05
C GLN A 544 -28.14 -82.72 9.99
N ASN A 545 -28.91 -81.65 9.79
CA ASN A 545 -30.36 -81.72 9.65
C ASN A 545 -30.78 -82.60 8.45
N GLN A 546 -30.08 -82.54 7.32
CA GLN A 546 -30.34 -83.44 6.19
C GLN A 546 -30.06 -84.91 6.56
N THR A 547 -28.96 -85.21 7.25
CA THR A 547 -28.69 -86.59 7.71
C THR A 547 -29.73 -87.07 8.73
N ILE A 548 -30.24 -86.19 9.59
CA ILE A 548 -31.33 -86.49 10.53
C ILE A 548 -32.64 -86.74 9.77
N GLU A 549 -32.95 -85.95 8.73
CA GLU A 549 -34.13 -86.17 7.89
C GLU A 549 -34.03 -87.51 7.16
N GLU A 550 -32.89 -87.83 6.54
CA GLU A 550 -32.64 -89.13 5.90
C GLU A 550 -32.71 -90.30 6.88
N GLN A 551 -32.16 -90.16 8.08
CA GLN A 551 -32.30 -91.14 9.17
C GLN A 551 -33.77 -91.30 9.60
N SER A 552 -34.53 -90.21 9.74
CA SER A 552 -35.97 -90.26 10.08
C SER A 552 -36.79 -90.95 8.98
N LYS A 553 -36.45 -90.70 7.71
CA LYS A 553 -37.05 -91.33 6.53
C LYS A 553 -36.72 -92.82 6.46
N ASN A 554 -35.54 -93.22 6.90
CA ASN A 554 -35.13 -94.62 7.01
C ASN A 554 -35.75 -95.32 8.22
N LEU A 555 -35.85 -94.68 9.38
CA LEU A 555 -36.63 -95.15 10.54
C LEU A 555 -38.11 -95.31 10.17
N GLY A 556 -38.69 -94.38 9.41
CA GLY A 556 -40.06 -94.48 8.91
C GLY A 556 -40.27 -95.64 7.92
N LYS A 557 -39.25 -96.03 7.13
CA LYS A 557 -39.27 -97.28 6.35
C LYS A 557 -39.16 -98.50 7.26
N LEU A 558 -38.28 -98.46 8.26
CA LEU A 558 -38.03 -99.56 9.19
C LEU A 558 -39.27 -99.86 10.03
N GLU A 559 -39.94 -98.84 10.57
CA GLU A 559 -41.18 -98.98 11.33
C GLU A 559 -42.33 -99.48 10.44
N LYS A 560 -42.44 -99.02 9.18
CA LYS A 560 -43.37 -99.59 8.20
C LYS A 560 -43.08 -101.06 7.89
N ASN A 561 -41.82 -101.49 7.96
CA ASN A 561 -41.43 -102.90 7.79
C ASN A 561 -41.64 -103.72 9.06
N LYS A 562 -41.43 -103.14 10.25
CA LYS A 562 -41.79 -103.72 11.56
C LYS A 562 -43.29 -103.97 11.64
N VAL A 563 -44.13 -102.99 11.35
CA VAL A 563 -45.61 -103.17 11.30
C VAL A 563 -46.03 -104.23 10.28
N LYS A 564 -45.30 -104.40 9.16
CA LYS A 564 -45.55 -105.51 8.20
C LYS A 564 -45.14 -106.88 8.75
N THR A 565 -43.97 -107.00 9.40
CA THR A 565 -43.51 -108.28 9.96
C THR A 565 -44.30 -108.65 11.22
N GLU A 566 -44.69 -107.67 12.03
CA GLU A 566 -45.58 -107.82 13.18
C GLU A 566 -46.98 -108.27 12.76
N LYS A 567 -47.55 -107.70 11.69
CA LYS A 567 -48.78 -108.22 11.08
C LYS A 567 -48.64 -109.67 10.63
N LYS A 568 -47.58 -110.02 9.90
CA LYS A 568 -47.29 -111.43 9.54
C LYS A 568 -47.16 -112.33 10.77
N MET A 569 -46.49 -111.86 11.82
CA MET A 569 -46.33 -112.60 13.08
C MET A 569 -47.68 -112.82 13.79
N THR A 570 -48.59 -111.84 13.78
CA THR A 570 -49.96 -112.03 14.29
C THR A 570 -50.77 -113.01 13.46
N THR A 571 -50.62 -113.02 12.14
CA THR A 571 -51.24 -114.02 11.24
C THR A 571 -50.74 -115.42 11.58
N ILE A 572 -49.42 -115.64 11.56
CA ILE A 572 -48.78 -116.93 11.88
C ILE A 572 -49.15 -117.40 13.29
N LYS A 573 -49.21 -116.49 14.28
CA LYS A 573 -49.64 -116.81 15.65
C LYS A 573 -51.11 -117.23 15.73
N SER A 574 -51.98 -116.70 14.87
CA SER A 574 -53.39 -117.13 14.77
C SER A 574 -53.52 -118.48 14.05
N GLU A 575 -52.75 -118.71 12.98
CA GLU A 575 -52.71 -119.98 12.26
C GLU A 575 -52.20 -121.11 13.15
N LEU A 576 -51.11 -120.87 13.90
CA LEU A 576 -50.56 -121.80 14.88
C LEU A 576 -51.59 -122.14 15.98
N LYS A 577 -52.30 -121.14 16.51
CA LYS A 577 -53.36 -121.38 17.52
C LYS A 577 -54.53 -122.20 16.95
N ASN A 578 -54.90 -121.98 15.69
CA ASN A 578 -55.93 -122.76 15.00
C ASN A 578 -55.44 -124.18 14.63
N GLN A 579 -54.13 -124.41 14.54
CA GLN A 579 -53.53 -125.73 14.36
C GLN A 579 -53.43 -126.48 15.71
N GLU A 580 -53.07 -125.78 16.79
CA GLU A 580 -53.09 -126.27 18.17
C GLU A 580 -54.50 -126.67 18.63
N LEU A 581 -55.54 -125.94 18.19
CA LEU A 581 -56.94 -126.29 18.48
C LEU A 581 -57.34 -127.60 17.79
N ARG A 582 -57.09 -127.73 16.48
CA ARG A 582 -57.37 -128.95 15.71
C ARG A 582 -56.63 -130.17 16.27
N ALA A 583 -55.37 -130.02 16.65
CA ALA A 583 -54.62 -131.09 17.31
C ALA A 583 -55.25 -131.53 18.64
N ARG A 584 -55.86 -130.61 19.43
CA ARG A 584 -56.65 -131.01 20.62
C ARG A 584 -57.92 -131.75 20.26
N ASP A 585 -58.65 -131.33 19.23
CA ASP A 585 -59.88 -131.98 18.80
C ASP A 585 -59.60 -133.41 18.28
N GLU A 586 -58.52 -133.60 17.53
CA GLU A 586 -58.02 -134.90 17.07
C GLU A 586 -57.65 -135.82 18.25
N ILE A 587 -56.91 -135.30 19.24
CA ILE A 587 -56.60 -136.02 20.49
C ILE A 587 -57.88 -136.42 21.24
N GLN A 588 -58.88 -135.52 21.34
CA GLN A 588 -60.15 -135.86 21.98
C GLN A 588 -60.96 -136.93 21.23
N GLN A 589 -60.86 -136.99 19.90
CA GLN A 589 -61.50 -138.06 19.12
C GLN A 589 -60.82 -139.41 19.36
N ALA A 590 -59.47 -139.43 19.39
CA ALA A 590 -58.70 -140.62 19.74
C ALA A 590 -59.02 -141.12 21.16
N GLN A 591 -59.15 -140.22 22.13
CA GLN A 591 -59.49 -140.55 23.51
C GLN A 591 -60.83 -141.30 23.61
N ARG A 592 -61.90 -140.76 22.97
CA ARG A 592 -63.24 -141.35 22.97
C ARG A 592 -63.28 -142.76 22.36
N LEU A 593 -62.48 -143.01 21.32
CA LEU A 593 -62.35 -144.34 20.72
C LEU A 593 -61.72 -145.34 21.69
N LEU A 594 -60.70 -144.91 22.43
CA LEU A 594 -59.98 -145.71 23.42
C LEU A 594 -60.87 -146.06 24.63
N ASP A 595 -61.71 -145.13 25.06
CA ASP A 595 -62.73 -145.38 26.10
C ASP A 595 -63.75 -146.43 25.64
N THR A 596 -64.28 -146.34 24.41
CA THR A 596 -65.20 -147.36 23.86
C THR A 596 -64.57 -148.73 23.64
N GLN A 597 -63.28 -148.80 23.30
CA GLN A 597 -62.58 -150.08 23.21
C GLN A 597 -62.35 -150.70 24.61
N SER A 598 -62.11 -149.87 25.62
CA SER A 598 -61.92 -150.33 27.01
C SER A 598 -63.19 -150.97 27.59
N SER A 599 -64.39 -150.44 27.27
CA SER A 599 -65.65 -151.05 27.73
C SER A 599 -65.89 -152.44 27.13
N ALA A 600 -65.60 -152.63 25.85
CA ALA A 600 -65.78 -153.93 25.18
C ALA A 600 -64.86 -155.05 25.74
N ILE A 601 -63.68 -154.68 26.25
CA ILE A 601 -62.75 -155.62 26.89
C ILE A 601 -63.29 -156.05 28.27
N ALA A 602 -63.93 -155.15 29.02
CA ALA A 602 -64.53 -155.49 30.32
C ALA A 602 -65.62 -156.56 30.18
N ASP A 603 -66.53 -156.40 29.21
CA ASP A 603 -67.61 -157.37 28.96
C ASP A 603 -67.08 -158.76 28.58
N LEU A 604 -66.03 -158.83 27.76
CA LEU A 604 -65.39 -160.10 27.40
C LEU A 604 -64.83 -160.83 28.64
N THR A 605 -64.11 -160.13 29.52
CA THR A 605 -63.56 -160.74 30.75
C THR A 605 -64.64 -161.21 31.74
N HIS A 606 -65.88 -160.71 31.63
CA HIS A 606 -66.99 -161.22 32.43
C HIS A 606 -67.51 -162.58 31.91
N THR A 607 -67.57 -162.77 30.59
CA THR A 607 -68.10 -164.02 30.00
C THR A 607 -67.15 -165.21 30.15
N GLU A 608 -65.83 -164.98 30.04
CA GLU A 608 -64.80 -166.01 30.25
C GLU A 608 -64.89 -166.65 31.65
N LYS A 609 -65.20 -165.84 32.66
CA LYS A 609 -65.30 -166.28 34.07
C LYS A 609 -66.47 -167.24 34.30
N GLN A 610 -67.62 -166.97 33.68
CA GLN A 610 -68.82 -167.81 33.80
C GLN A 610 -68.63 -169.22 33.19
N LEU A 611 -67.82 -169.34 32.14
CA LEU A 611 -67.47 -170.62 31.51
C LEU A 611 -66.59 -171.51 32.41
N LEU A 612 -65.68 -170.89 33.18
CA LEU A 612 -64.80 -171.61 34.11
C LEU A 612 -65.58 -172.18 35.32
N ASP A 613 -66.54 -171.40 35.85
CA ASP A 613 -67.43 -171.84 36.93
C ASP A 613 -68.30 -173.04 36.47
N PHE A 614 -68.83 -173.00 35.25
CA PHE A 614 -69.61 -174.11 34.68
C PHE A 614 -68.80 -175.41 34.55
N TYR A 615 -67.56 -175.34 34.04
CA TYR A 615 -66.67 -176.50 33.91
C TYR A 615 -66.35 -177.14 35.28
N THR A 616 -66.24 -176.32 36.33
CA THR A 616 -65.98 -176.76 37.70
C THR A 616 -67.15 -177.58 38.27
N VAL A 617 -68.40 -177.11 38.08
CA VAL A 617 -69.60 -177.79 38.57
C VAL A 617 -69.84 -179.15 37.88
N VAL A 618 -69.67 -179.21 36.55
CA VAL A 618 -69.82 -180.48 35.80
C VAL A 618 -68.81 -181.53 36.27
N THR A 619 -67.58 -181.11 36.60
CA THR A 619 -66.54 -182.02 37.10
C THR A 619 -66.90 -182.60 38.48
N GLN A 620 -67.42 -181.77 39.40
CA GLN A 620 -67.85 -182.21 40.74
C GLN A 620 -69.04 -183.19 40.69
N MET A 621 -69.98 -182.99 39.76
CA MET A 621 -71.16 -183.85 39.59
C MET A 621 -70.84 -185.28 39.09
N LEU A 622 -69.63 -185.53 38.56
CA LEU A 622 -69.25 -186.80 37.93
C LEU A 622 -68.41 -187.75 38.81
N GLY A 623 -68.18 -187.39 40.08
CA GLY A 623 -67.60 -188.30 41.08
C GLY A 623 -66.17 -188.75 40.76
N VAL A 624 -65.34 -187.84 40.25
CA VAL A 624 -63.90 -188.08 40.04
C VAL A 624 -63.11 -187.08 40.90
N ASP A 625 -62.70 -187.52 42.08
CA ASP A 625 -61.78 -186.78 42.95
C ASP A 625 -60.38 -186.72 42.34
N CYS A 626 -60.14 -185.75 41.47
CA CYS A 626 -58.80 -185.40 40.99
C CYS A 626 -58.57 -183.89 41.04
N THR A 627 -57.65 -183.48 41.92
CA THR A 627 -56.86 -182.25 41.71
C THR A 627 -55.99 -182.43 40.45
N GLY A 628 -56.57 -182.14 39.29
CA GLY A 628 -55.86 -182.06 38.00
C GLY A 628 -56.23 -183.16 36.99
N CYS A 629 -56.64 -182.70 35.79
CA CYS A 629 -56.73 -183.42 34.52
C CYS A 629 -57.63 -184.67 34.43
N VAL A 630 -58.73 -184.55 33.67
CA VAL A 630 -59.43 -185.68 33.02
C VAL A 630 -59.71 -185.29 31.56
N PRO A 631 -59.33 -186.10 30.55
CA PRO A 631 -59.64 -185.81 29.15
C PRO A 631 -61.15 -185.88 28.85
N ASN A 632 -61.66 -184.91 28.07
CA ASN A 632 -63.09 -184.72 27.81
C ASN A 632 -63.85 -185.95 27.25
N TYR A 633 -63.18 -186.91 26.61
CA TYR A 633 -63.84 -188.11 26.06
C TYR A 633 -64.31 -189.11 27.13
N GLU A 634 -63.65 -189.14 28.29
CA GLU A 634 -64.05 -190.03 29.40
C GLU A 634 -65.30 -189.48 30.11
N VAL A 635 -65.41 -188.15 30.18
CA VAL A 635 -66.59 -187.40 30.65
C VAL A 635 -67.80 -187.69 29.76
N LEU A 636 -67.63 -187.60 28.43
CA LEU A 636 -68.70 -187.90 27.46
C LEU A 636 -69.23 -189.33 27.61
N ARG A 637 -68.34 -190.33 27.71
CA ARG A 637 -68.76 -191.74 27.81
C ARG A 637 -69.49 -192.09 29.13
N ARG A 638 -69.27 -191.31 30.20
CA ARG A 638 -70.05 -191.42 31.46
C ARG A 638 -71.39 -190.70 31.38
N LEU A 639 -71.49 -189.61 30.62
CA LEU A 639 -72.75 -188.89 30.36
C LEU A 639 -73.73 -189.71 29.50
N GLU A 640 -73.26 -190.49 28.52
CA GLU A 640 -74.12 -191.37 27.71
C GLU A 640 -74.89 -192.42 28.54
N VAL A 641 -74.28 -192.94 29.61
CA VAL A 641 -74.89 -193.97 30.47
C VAL A 641 -75.96 -193.38 31.42
N LEU A 642 -75.90 -192.09 31.71
CA LEU A 642 -76.80 -191.42 32.68
C LEU A 642 -78.07 -190.81 32.05
N LEU A 643 -78.14 -190.66 30.73
CA LEU A 643 -79.26 -189.97 30.05
C LEU A 643 -80.25 -190.92 29.33
N GLN A 644 -80.18 -192.22 29.59
CA GLN A 644 -81.15 -193.21 29.06
C GLN A 644 -82.50 -193.27 29.81
N SER A 645 -82.84 -192.29 30.66
CA SER A 645 -84.13 -192.28 31.38
C SER A 645 -84.73 -190.87 31.55
N ARG A 646 -85.99 -190.68 31.11
CA ARG A 646 -86.84 -189.45 31.24
C ARG A 646 -86.22 -188.20 30.58
N HIS A 647 -86.44 -187.84 29.30
CA HIS A 647 -87.68 -187.75 28.49
C HIS A 647 -88.66 -186.60 28.87
N CYS A 648 -89.17 -185.89 27.85
CA CYS A 648 -90.34 -184.98 27.78
C CYS A 648 -90.21 -183.43 27.98
N HIS A 649 -90.19 -182.72 26.83
CA HIS A 649 -90.90 -181.44 26.46
C HIS A 649 -90.67 -180.14 27.30
N CYS A 650 -90.39 -178.95 26.73
CA CYS A 650 -91.24 -178.17 25.80
C CYS A 650 -90.47 -176.99 25.10
N PRO A 651 -91.08 -176.20 24.16
CA PRO A 651 -90.33 -175.38 23.19
C PRO A 651 -90.78 -173.89 22.99
N ALA A 652 -90.06 -173.20 22.06
CA ALA A 652 -90.50 -172.17 21.11
C ALA A 652 -90.73 -170.68 21.50
N HIS A 653 -90.10 -169.80 20.70
CA HIS A 653 -90.46 -168.44 20.19
C HIS A 653 -89.19 -167.56 20.08
N LEU A 654 -88.76 -166.92 18.98
CA LEU A 654 -89.34 -166.49 17.68
C LEU A 654 -90.10 -165.14 17.74
N HIS A 655 -89.44 -164.07 17.25
CA HIS A 655 -89.94 -162.84 16.58
C HIS A 655 -88.73 -162.00 16.08
N GLN A 656 -88.90 -160.93 15.29
CA GLN A 656 -89.09 -160.93 13.83
C GLN A 656 -88.84 -159.51 13.23
N HIS A 657 -88.31 -159.47 12.00
CA HIS A 657 -88.58 -158.49 10.92
C HIS A 657 -88.08 -157.02 10.87
N HIS A 658 -87.61 -156.70 9.64
CA HIS A 658 -87.83 -155.51 8.78
C HIS A 658 -86.95 -154.23 8.88
N ALA A 659 -86.67 -153.71 7.67
CA ALA A 659 -86.16 -152.38 7.31
C ALA A 659 -87.38 -151.50 6.83
N PRO A 660 -87.32 -150.43 5.98
CA PRO A 660 -86.24 -149.85 5.14
C PRO A 660 -86.21 -148.29 4.96
N HIS A 661 -85.38 -147.82 4.02
CA HIS A 661 -85.54 -146.66 3.11
C HIS A 661 -85.51 -145.16 3.55
N ILE A 662 -84.71 -144.39 2.79
CA ILE A 662 -84.98 -143.07 2.14
C ILE A 662 -85.22 -141.82 3.02
N TRP A 663 -84.33 -140.82 2.91
CA TRP A 663 -84.67 -139.54 2.26
C TRP A 663 -83.43 -138.80 1.70
N GLU A 664 -83.65 -137.62 1.09
CA GLU A 664 -82.88 -137.07 -0.04
C GLU A 664 -82.19 -135.71 0.27
N ALA A 665 -81.64 -135.06 -0.76
CA ALA A 665 -81.20 -133.64 -0.75
C ALA A 665 -82.42 -132.70 -1.03
N PRO A 666 -82.37 -131.43 -1.55
CA PRO A 666 -81.40 -130.81 -2.49
C PRO A 666 -81.10 -129.29 -2.33
N GLY A 667 -80.30 -128.73 -3.27
CA GLY A 667 -80.22 -127.29 -3.60
C GLY A 667 -79.22 -126.45 -2.78
N SER A 668 -78.62 -125.35 -3.27
CA SER A 668 -78.60 -124.69 -4.61
C SER A 668 -77.20 -124.05 -4.79
N SER A 669 -76.50 -124.11 -5.94
CA SER A 669 -76.80 -123.55 -7.28
C SER A 669 -76.84 -122.01 -7.37
N ILE A 670 -76.25 -121.46 -8.45
CA ILE A 670 -76.44 -120.13 -9.11
C ILE A 670 -75.25 -119.13 -9.10
N ASN A 671 -74.75 -118.89 -10.34
CA ASN A 671 -74.14 -117.69 -10.98
C ASN A 671 -72.94 -116.93 -10.36
N VAL A 672 -71.95 -116.36 -11.10
CA VAL A 672 -71.75 -115.85 -12.50
C VAL A 672 -71.85 -114.31 -12.65
N THR A 673 -70.98 -113.77 -13.53
CA THR A 673 -70.94 -112.43 -14.18
C THR A 673 -70.44 -111.16 -13.46
N HIS A 674 -69.59 -110.41 -14.22
CA HIS A 674 -69.53 -108.94 -14.37
C HIS A 674 -69.09 -108.05 -13.18
N SER A 675 -68.62 -106.81 -13.36
CA SER A 675 -67.91 -106.12 -14.49
C SER A 675 -67.37 -104.76 -14.01
N HIS A 676 -66.58 -104.11 -14.88
CA HIS A 676 -66.12 -102.72 -14.85
C HIS A 676 -65.03 -102.36 -13.81
N GLU A 677 -63.92 -101.66 -14.11
CA GLU A 677 -63.60 -100.64 -15.13
C GLU A 677 -64.04 -99.22 -14.74
N PHE A 678 -63.07 -98.37 -14.36
CA PHE A 678 -63.00 -96.99 -14.82
C PHE A 678 -61.53 -96.51 -14.75
N GLN A 679 -60.94 -96.31 -15.93
CA GLN A 679 -59.83 -95.38 -16.17
C GLN A 679 -60.38 -93.91 -16.03
N PRO A 680 -59.62 -92.79 -16.16
CA PRO A 680 -58.46 -92.64 -17.05
C PRO A 680 -57.31 -91.70 -16.59
N GLN A 681 -56.19 -91.76 -17.34
CA GLN A 681 -55.41 -90.65 -17.93
C GLN A 681 -54.91 -89.44 -17.08
N ALA A 682 -53.79 -88.78 -17.41
CA ALA A 682 -52.69 -89.11 -18.32
C ALA A 682 -51.42 -88.24 -18.07
N LEU A 683 -50.34 -88.68 -18.73
CA LEU A 683 -49.12 -87.92 -19.11
C LEU A 683 -49.47 -86.75 -20.10
N PRO A 684 -48.56 -85.83 -20.51
CA PRO A 684 -47.09 -85.96 -20.51
C PRO A 684 -46.26 -84.67 -20.24
N ALA A 685 -44.95 -84.77 -20.51
CA ALA A 685 -44.01 -83.68 -20.82
C ALA A 685 -43.49 -83.88 -22.28
N PRO A 686 -42.58 -83.05 -22.87
CA PRO A 686 -41.94 -81.80 -22.43
C PRO A 686 -42.32 -80.66 -23.43
N SER A 687 -41.50 -79.80 -24.09
CA SER A 687 -40.05 -79.52 -24.19
C SER A 687 -39.74 -78.19 -24.91
N SER A 688 -38.62 -77.55 -24.52
CA SER A 688 -37.64 -76.78 -25.35
C SER A 688 -38.05 -75.58 -26.26
N THR A 689 -37.20 -74.53 -26.19
CA THR A 689 -36.84 -73.54 -27.25
C THR A 689 -37.95 -72.57 -27.75
N THR A 690 -37.69 -71.33 -28.20
CA THR A 690 -36.44 -70.56 -28.50
C THR A 690 -36.72 -69.04 -28.38
N SER A 691 -35.69 -68.16 -28.46
CA SER A 691 -35.69 -66.75 -28.96
C SER A 691 -36.79 -65.76 -28.48
N ASP A 692 -36.51 -64.50 -28.09
CA ASP A 692 -35.53 -63.58 -28.68
C ASP A 692 -35.21 -62.35 -27.78
N SER A 693 -34.26 -61.52 -28.23
CA SER A 693 -33.96 -60.14 -27.71
C SER A 693 -34.69 -59.06 -28.55
N PRO A 694 -34.54 -57.72 -28.37
CA PRO A 694 -33.72 -56.94 -27.42
C PRO A 694 -34.43 -55.74 -26.75
N ALA A 695 -33.72 -54.98 -25.89
CA ALA A 695 -33.55 -53.50 -25.99
C ALA A 695 -32.94 -52.87 -24.70
N ALA A 696 -32.01 -51.93 -24.87
CA ALA A 696 -31.70 -50.86 -23.92
C ALA A 696 -32.28 -49.54 -24.47
N PRO A 697 -32.49 -48.49 -23.65
CA PRO A 697 -31.41 -47.56 -23.24
C PRO A 697 -31.53 -47.16 -21.74
N GLY A 698 -30.67 -46.31 -21.14
CA GLY A 698 -29.45 -45.61 -21.59
C GLY A 698 -29.03 -44.56 -20.54
N ASP A 699 -27.85 -43.97 -20.70
CA ASP A 699 -27.25 -43.03 -19.73
C ASP A 699 -27.96 -41.67 -19.62
N ASN A 700 -27.75 -40.96 -18.50
CA ASN A 700 -27.30 -39.56 -18.59
C ASN A 700 -26.57 -39.02 -17.35
N ASN A 701 -25.83 -37.94 -17.55
CA ASN A 701 -24.91 -37.28 -16.60
C ASN A 701 -25.44 -35.91 -16.10
N ASN A 702 -24.69 -35.32 -15.15
CA ASN A 702 -24.79 -33.95 -14.61
C ASN A 702 -26.02 -33.72 -13.70
N ILE A 703 -25.93 -32.99 -12.59
CA ILE A 703 -24.96 -31.94 -12.20
C ILE A 703 -24.01 -32.40 -11.07
#